data_AF-A0A182GT87-F1
#
_entry.id   AF-A0A182GT87-F1
#
_cell.length_a   1.000
_cell.length_b   1.000
_cell.length_c   1.000
_cell.angle_alpha   90.00
_cell.angle_beta   90.00
_cell.angle_gamma   90.00
#
_symmetry.space_group_name_H-M   'P 1'
#
loop_
_entity.id
_entity.type
_entity.pdbx_description
1 polymer ?
#
loop_
_entity_poly.entity_id
_entity_poly.type
_entity_poly.pdbx_seq_one_letter_code
_entity_poly.pdbx_strand_id
1 'polypeptide(L)'
;MDTTINRLSSPIALKMSESQITFQLSFVMDNVLSVKDLNKHFQNLRSTIIYVEDPIYFPFPSFKKLYKGDTLVIEGENLNIASDESDVNVTIGTMQCNVTSLALTQLVCTPPAQQPLPTDENGTEQTSQELPLVVVRVGQNLRFQIGYLKYDLMKPYTFSHVLFGIVIGTLFIVVSLVVILIIYRRKSTQAEREYKRIQIQMDTLESNVRMECKQAFAELQTDMTDLTADLENSGIPTLDHVNYIMKVFFPGVTDHPILNSSKFRINMPRTNYDQAMMQFEQLINNKVFLLIFIETLEAQKSFSIRDKVNVASLLMIVLMNKMEYATDVLKCLLLRLIDKSVVTKHPQLMLRRTESVVEKMLTNYMAICMYDYLKEYSGNSLFLLYKAIKHQIEKGLVDAVTHDARYSLSEERLLREQITHSVVTLHIIQDDLDEKIQCKVLDCDTITQVKSKILDALFKNTPFSMRPSVHDLDLEWRHGRGGHLTLQDEDLTTKTIGGWKRINTLAHYGIKESAVMSLIARQNDNYNNFSNKQPYPNCYYINNSSSHISINGDMVHHTPTLQQSHLMNFQNQAQQTHVRIYHLVRSIDEKTSLGQQQSLHERTHKAIPEIFLTRLLATKGTIQKFVDDFFGTILTVNSMLPPAVKWIFDILDDAAKRHGIIDPDVVHAWKSNSLPLRFWVNFIKNPDFIFDINKSPSVDACLSVIAQTFMDSCSTTEYRLGKDSPSNKLLFAKDLPQYREMVANFYTEIAHMPQISDQDMCTAMQQLSIQQQEEFDVIAALKELYIYVTKYRDQIIDSLDMDIHAKKMHLIHKLENVACTLEGQNYL
;
A
#
# COMPACT_ATOMS: atom_id res chain seq x y z
N MET A 1 -30.30 20.34 90.58
CA MET A 1 -30.54 20.32 89.12
C MET A 1 -31.30 19.04 88.85
N ASP A 2 -32.62 19.12 88.80
CA ASP A 2 -33.47 17.95 88.54
C ASP A 2 -33.65 17.81 87.03
N THR A 3 -33.13 16.71 86.47
CA THR A 3 -33.24 16.38 85.05
C THR A 3 -34.57 15.67 84.82
N THR A 4 -35.44 16.22 83.98
CA THR A 4 -36.75 15.62 83.64
C THR A 4 -36.82 15.26 82.16
N ILE A 5 -37.29 14.05 81.85
CA ILE A 5 -37.42 13.51 80.49
C ILE A 5 -38.90 13.55 80.10
N ASN A 6 -39.25 14.35 79.09
CA ASN A 6 -40.64 14.49 78.60
C ASN A 6 -40.84 13.74 77.28
N ARG A 7 -41.97 13.01 77.16
CA ARG A 7 -42.41 12.30 75.95
C ARG A 7 -43.33 13.22 75.12
N LEU A 8 -43.02 13.46 73.84
CA LEU A 8 -43.92 14.22 72.95
C LEU A 8 -45.10 13.36 72.50
N SER A 9 -46.32 13.88 72.67
CA SER A 9 -47.54 13.37 72.04
C SER A 9 -48.23 14.50 71.27
N SER A 10 -48.23 14.43 69.93
CA SER A 10 -49.19 15.15 69.08
C SER A 10 -49.44 14.38 67.77
N PRO A 11 -50.61 14.55 67.13
CA PRO A 11 -51.27 13.46 66.42
C PRO A 11 -51.49 13.75 64.93
N ILE A 12 -50.75 13.12 64.02
CA ILE A 12 -51.14 12.99 62.60
C ILE A 12 -50.68 11.62 62.06
N ALA A 13 -51.66 10.76 61.75
CA ALA A 13 -51.63 9.55 60.93
C ALA A 13 -50.42 8.59 61.06
N LEU A 14 -50.62 7.54 61.86
CA LEU A 14 -49.82 6.32 61.95
C LEU A 14 -49.66 5.61 60.59
N LYS A 15 -48.41 5.42 60.16
CA LYS A 15 -47.97 4.19 59.49
C LYS A 15 -46.70 3.73 60.21
N MET A 16 -46.85 2.65 60.98
CA MET A 16 -45.81 2.05 61.82
C MET A 16 -44.64 1.53 60.97
N SER A 17 -43.43 1.97 61.29
CA SER A 17 -42.27 1.08 61.37
C SER A 17 -41.62 1.35 62.74
N GLU A 18 -41.95 0.50 63.71
CA GLU A 18 -41.42 0.52 65.07
C GLU A 18 -39.95 0.09 65.06
N SER A 19 -39.08 0.87 65.74
CA SER A 19 -37.87 0.39 66.46
C SER A 19 -36.91 1.52 66.91
N GLN A 20 -37.34 2.79 66.96
CA GLN A 20 -36.51 3.87 67.53
C GLN A 20 -37.32 4.78 68.46
N ILE A 21 -36.89 4.91 69.72
CA ILE A 21 -37.48 5.81 70.72
C ILE A 21 -36.50 6.94 70.99
N THR A 22 -36.90 8.17 70.65
CA THR A 22 -36.04 9.35 70.78
C THR A 22 -36.50 10.23 71.95
N PHE A 23 -35.60 10.53 72.87
CA PHE A 23 -35.81 11.43 73.99
C PHE A 23 -34.95 12.69 73.84
N GLN A 24 -35.54 13.86 74.08
CA GLN A 24 -34.77 15.08 74.20
C GLN A 24 -34.39 15.34 75.67
N LEU A 25 -33.12 15.64 75.87
CA LEU A 25 -32.59 16.10 77.14
C LEU A 25 -33.00 17.56 77.34
N SER A 26 -33.46 17.87 78.55
CA SER A 26 -33.71 19.25 78.99
C SER A 26 -33.29 19.41 80.44
N PHE A 27 -32.78 20.58 80.78
CA PHE A 27 -32.47 20.93 82.17
C PHE A 27 -33.52 21.88 82.71
N VAL A 28 -34.06 21.56 83.90
CA VAL A 28 -34.96 22.46 84.62
C VAL A 28 -34.14 23.25 85.62
N MET A 29 -34.06 24.56 85.40
CA MET A 29 -33.39 25.52 86.27
C MET A 29 -34.26 26.79 86.40
N ASP A 30 -34.25 27.38 87.59
CA ASP A 30 -35.14 28.50 87.91
C ASP A 30 -34.86 29.71 87.00
N ASN A 31 -35.90 30.13 86.26
CA ASN A 31 -35.90 31.27 85.34
C ASN A 31 -34.88 31.23 84.17
N VAL A 32 -34.31 30.06 83.84
CA VAL A 32 -33.42 29.90 82.66
C VAL A 32 -34.10 29.07 81.57
N LEU A 33 -34.76 29.75 80.62
CA LEU A 33 -35.50 29.09 79.54
C LEU A 33 -34.58 28.50 78.44
N SER A 34 -33.34 28.98 78.32
CA SER A 34 -32.41 28.55 77.26
C SER A 34 -31.91 27.11 77.41
N VAL A 35 -31.86 26.57 78.63
CA VAL A 35 -31.41 25.19 78.90
C VAL A 35 -32.55 24.18 79.02
N LYS A 36 -33.80 24.68 79.00
CA LYS A 36 -35.01 23.85 78.95
C LYS A 36 -35.31 23.36 77.53
N ASP A 37 -34.95 24.15 76.52
CA ASP A 37 -35.03 23.76 75.10
C ASP A 37 -33.63 23.86 74.47
N LEU A 38 -32.79 22.88 74.82
CA LEU A 38 -31.38 22.85 74.42
C LEU A 38 -31.22 22.87 72.89
N ASN A 39 -32.14 22.24 72.17
CA ASN A 39 -32.06 22.08 70.73
C ASN A 39 -32.32 23.42 69.99
N LYS A 40 -33.20 24.27 70.54
CA LYS A 40 -33.49 25.59 69.98
C LYS A 40 -32.36 26.60 70.18
N HIS A 41 -31.72 26.57 71.35
CA HIS A 41 -30.77 27.62 71.76
C HIS A 41 -29.30 27.23 71.56
N PHE A 42 -28.99 25.93 71.45
CA PHE A 42 -27.63 25.43 71.27
C PHE A 42 -27.60 24.39 70.14
N GLN A 43 -27.64 24.88 68.89
CA GLN A 43 -27.77 24.05 67.68
C GLN A 43 -26.63 23.03 67.47
N ASN A 44 -25.46 23.27 68.08
CA ASN A 44 -24.29 22.39 67.96
C ASN A 44 -24.18 21.36 69.10
N LEU A 45 -25.15 21.31 70.02
CA LEU A 45 -25.09 20.44 71.19
C LEU A 45 -25.99 19.21 71.00
N ARG A 46 -25.40 18.01 71.09
CA ARG A 46 -26.14 16.74 70.97
C ARG A 46 -27.02 16.55 72.22
N SER A 47 -28.26 17.02 72.14
CA SER A 47 -29.24 17.04 73.23
C SER A 47 -30.31 15.96 73.10
N THR A 48 -30.05 14.92 72.29
CA THR A 48 -31.02 13.86 71.98
C THR A 48 -30.42 12.47 72.26
N ILE A 49 -31.16 11.64 73.00
CA ILE A 49 -30.86 10.23 73.26
C ILE A 49 -31.80 9.39 72.41
N ILE A 50 -31.26 8.42 71.66
CA ILE A 50 -32.02 7.51 70.82
C ILE A 50 -31.84 6.12 71.38
N TYR A 51 -32.94 5.46 71.72
CA TYR A 51 -32.99 4.03 72.04
C TYR A 51 -33.30 3.27 70.77
N VAL A 52 -32.50 2.26 70.49
CA VAL A 52 -32.61 1.35 69.36
C VAL A 52 -32.70 -0.08 69.88
N GLU A 53 -33.10 -1.01 69.03
CA GLU A 53 -33.14 -2.43 69.39
C GLU A 53 -31.74 -2.97 69.72
N ASP A 54 -31.68 -3.92 70.67
CA ASP A 54 -30.43 -4.57 71.06
C ASP A 54 -29.84 -5.35 69.87
N PRO A 55 -28.51 -5.35 69.71
CA PRO A 55 -27.85 -6.09 68.64
C PRO A 55 -28.05 -7.60 68.79
N ILE A 56 -28.27 -8.29 67.66
CA ILE A 56 -28.43 -9.75 67.63
C ILE A 56 -27.19 -10.38 67.01
N TYR A 57 -26.50 -11.26 67.73
CA TYR A 57 -25.38 -12.04 67.19
C TYR A 57 -25.80 -13.47 66.90
N PHE A 58 -25.49 -13.96 65.69
CA PHE A 58 -25.82 -15.33 65.30
C PHE A 58 -24.72 -16.32 65.73
N PRO A 59 -25.08 -17.47 66.31
CA PRO A 59 -24.11 -18.51 66.63
C PRO A 59 -23.57 -19.15 65.35
N PHE A 60 -22.41 -19.80 65.44
CA PHE A 60 -21.84 -20.50 64.28
C PHE A 60 -22.79 -21.62 63.79
N PRO A 61 -22.88 -21.90 62.47
CA PRO A 61 -23.85 -22.86 61.90
C PRO A 61 -23.82 -24.29 62.46
N SER A 62 -22.74 -24.69 63.12
CA SER A 62 -22.63 -25.99 63.84
C SER A 62 -22.13 -25.82 65.27
N PHE A 63 -22.26 -24.60 65.82
CA PHE A 63 -21.70 -24.16 67.10
C PHE A 63 -20.17 -24.37 67.22
N LYS A 64 -19.50 -24.68 66.11
CA LYS A 64 -18.05 -24.90 65.98
C LYS A 64 -17.58 -24.28 64.67
N LYS A 65 -16.50 -23.50 64.71
CA LYS A 65 -15.88 -22.91 63.52
C LYS A 65 -14.39 -23.28 63.45
N LEU A 66 -13.92 -23.61 62.25
CA LEU A 66 -12.53 -23.98 62.01
C LEU A 66 -11.73 -22.71 61.67
N TYR A 67 -10.68 -22.44 62.45
CA TYR A 67 -9.81 -21.29 62.26
C TYR A 67 -8.54 -21.68 61.50
N LYS A 68 -8.32 -21.05 60.34
CA LYS A 68 -7.22 -21.35 59.40
C LYS A 68 -6.12 -20.27 59.32
N GLY A 69 -6.15 -19.26 60.19
CA GLY A 69 -5.12 -18.20 60.25
C GLY A 69 -5.51 -16.83 59.69
N ASP A 70 -6.75 -16.65 59.22
CA ASP A 70 -7.26 -15.36 58.71
C ASP A 70 -8.02 -14.58 59.81
N THR A 71 -8.90 -13.64 59.44
CA THR A 71 -9.79 -12.94 60.37
C THR A 71 -11.04 -13.78 60.72
N LEU A 72 -11.56 -13.62 61.93
CA LEU A 72 -12.79 -14.26 62.39
C LEU A 72 -13.97 -13.31 62.16
N VAL A 73 -14.89 -13.74 61.27
CA VAL A 73 -16.15 -13.04 61.02
C VAL A 73 -17.27 -13.65 61.86
N ILE A 74 -17.99 -12.81 62.61
CA ILE A 74 -19.18 -13.14 63.39
C ILE A 74 -20.36 -12.36 62.78
N GLU A 75 -21.39 -13.07 62.37
CA GLU A 75 -22.57 -12.49 61.71
C GLU A 75 -23.63 -12.10 62.73
N GLY A 76 -24.42 -11.09 62.42
CA GLY A 76 -25.50 -10.60 63.27
C GLY A 76 -26.38 -9.58 62.56
N GLU A 77 -27.23 -8.90 63.32
CA GLU A 77 -28.10 -7.82 62.86
C GLU A 77 -28.06 -6.65 63.85
N ASN A 78 -28.14 -5.43 63.33
CA ASN A 78 -28.16 -4.19 64.11
C ASN A 78 -26.90 -3.91 64.96
N LEU A 79 -25.74 -4.44 64.56
CA LEU A 79 -24.54 -4.48 65.41
C LEU A 79 -23.88 -3.11 65.66
N ASN A 80 -24.01 -2.17 64.73
CA ASN A 80 -23.36 -0.84 64.81
C ASN A 80 -24.36 0.33 64.92
N ILE A 81 -25.63 0.06 65.26
CA ILE A 81 -26.65 1.12 65.34
C ILE A 81 -26.44 2.02 66.57
N ALA A 82 -26.02 1.45 67.70
CA ALA A 82 -25.76 2.17 68.95
C ALA A 82 -24.46 1.74 69.65
N SER A 83 -23.56 1.06 68.93
CA SER A 83 -22.30 0.55 69.47
C SER A 83 -21.18 0.75 68.46
N ASP A 84 -20.04 1.22 68.92
CA ASP A 84 -18.81 1.30 68.11
C ASP A 84 -17.83 0.19 68.52
N GLU A 85 -16.72 0.04 67.78
CA GLU A 85 -15.71 -1.01 68.02
C GLU A 85 -15.15 -1.00 69.45
N SER A 86 -15.14 0.15 70.14
CA SER A 86 -14.71 0.27 71.54
C SER A 86 -15.69 -0.32 72.54
N ASP A 87 -16.97 -0.44 72.17
CA ASP A 87 -18.03 -0.91 73.06
C ASP A 87 -18.21 -2.43 73.00
N VAL A 88 -17.59 -3.09 72.02
CA VAL A 88 -17.69 -4.53 71.79
C VAL A 88 -16.40 -5.24 72.17
N ASN A 89 -16.48 -6.17 73.12
CA ASN A 89 -15.37 -7.00 73.52
C ASN A 89 -15.61 -8.46 73.15
N VAL A 90 -14.72 -9.03 72.33
CA VAL A 90 -14.80 -10.43 71.89
C VAL A 90 -13.71 -11.24 72.57
N THR A 91 -14.08 -12.38 73.13
CA THR A 91 -13.19 -13.29 73.86
C THR A 91 -13.28 -14.70 73.29
N ILE A 92 -12.15 -15.41 73.28
CA ILE A 92 -12.00 -16.80 72.87
C ILE A 92 -11.36 -17.53 74.04
N GLY A 93 -12.17 -18.24 74.83
CA GLY A 93 -11.80 -18.61 76.20
C GLY A 93 -11.44 -17.37 77.00
N THR A 94 -10.32 -17.39 77.71
CA THR A 94 -9.82 -16.24 78.48
C THR A 94 -9.05 -15.19 77.65
N MET A 95 -8.77 -15.45 76.37
CA MET A 95 -7.99 -14.54 75.53
C MET A 95 -8.88 -13.62 74.70
N GLN A 96 -8.43 -12.38 74.49
CA GLN A 96 -9.17 -11.37 73.72
C GLN A 96 -8.96 -11.55 72.21
N CYS A 97 -10.03 -11.38 71.43
CA CYS A 97 -10.00 -11.27 69.96
C CYS A 97 -10.13 -9.79 69.58
N ASN A 98 -9.07 -9.21 69.00
CA ASN A 98 -9.06 -7.78 68.71
C ASN A 98 -10.01 -7.47 67.55
N VAL A 99 -11.06 -6.69 67.82
CA VAL A 99 -12.05 -6.26 66.83
C VAL A 99 -11.37 -5.28 65.86
N THR A 100 -11.45 -5.58 64.56
CA THR A 100 -10.86 -4.79 63.49
C THR A 100 -11.89 -4.02 62.66
N SER A 101 -13.15 -4.46 62.69
CA SER A 101 -14.25 -3.80 62.01
C SER A 101 -15.59 -4.20 62.60
N LEU A 102 -16.48 -3.23 62.81
CA LEU A 102 -17.88 -3.44 63.18
C LEU A 102 -18.82 -2.82 62.14
N ALA A 103 -19.54 -3.66 61.41
CA ALA A 103 -20.55 -3.26 60.43
C ALA A 103 -21.95 -3.71 60.88
N LEU A 104 -23.00 -3.18 60.24
CA LEU A 104 -24.40 -3.41 60.62
C LEU A 104 -24.77 -4.89 60.80
N THR A 105 -24.20 -5.79 59.99
CA THR A 105 -24.51 -7.22 59.98
C THR A 105 -23.33 -8.14 60.28
N GLN A 106 -22.13 -7.59 60.52
CA GLN A 106 -20.95 -8.41 60.74
C GLN A 106 -19.91 -7.71 61.63
N LEU A 107 -19.31 -8.48 62.52
CA LEU A 107 -18.14 -8.11 63.31
C LEU A 107 -16.95 -8.93 62.82
N VAL A 108 -15.82 -8.27 62.61
CA VAL A 108 -14.56 -8.92 62.22
C VAL A 108 -13.54 -8.69 63.32
N CYS A 109 -12.98 -9.78 63.87
CA CYS A 109 -11.90 -9.72 64.85
C CYS A 109 -10.73 -10.63 64.47
N THR A 110 -9.57 -10.38 65.07
CA THR A 110 -8.34 -11.15 64.87
C THR A 110 -8.09 -12.05 66.08
N PRO A 111 -8.25 -13.38 65.94
CA PRO A 111 -8.00 -14.32 67.03
C PRO A 111 -6.53 -14.38 67.44
N PRO A 112 -6.22 -14.80 68.69
CA PRO A 112 -4.85 -15.07 69.12
C PRO A 112 -4.15 -16.10 68.25
N ALA A 113 -2.84 -15.99 68.05
CA ALA A 113 -2.06 -16.87 67.15
C ALA A 113 -1.96 -18.34 67.61
N GLN A 114 -2.22 -18.63 68.88
CA GLN A 114 -2.21 -19.99 69.45
C GLN A 114 -3.56 -20.27 70.10
N GLN A 115 -4.02 -21.53 70.02
CA GLN A 115 -5.31 -21.93 70.57
C GLN A 115 -5.34 -21.74 72.11
N PRO A 116 -6.25 -20.90 72.63
CA PRO A 116 -6.44 -20.73 74.07
C PRO A 116 -6.96 -22.02 74.73
N LEU A 117 -6.82 -22.10 76.06
CA LEU A 117 -7.37 -23.19 76.86
C LEU A 117 -8.91 -23.31 76.68
N PRO A 118 -9.49 -24.52 76.79
CA PRO A 118 -10.92 -24.77 76.56
C PRO A 118 -11.79 -24.31 77.73
N THR A 119 -11.73 -23.02 78.03
CA THR A 119 -12.53 -22.35 79.05
C THR A 119 -13.55 -21.42 78.39
N ASP A 120 -14.46 -20.87 79.20
CA ASP A 120 -15.19 -19.66 78.85
C ASP A 120 -14.38 -18.39 79.17
N GLU A 121 -15.01 -17.21 79.05
CA GLU A 121 -14.38 -15.93 79.30
C GLU A 121 -14.06 -15.66 80.78
N ASN A 122 -14.65 -16.42 81.70
CA ASN A 122 -14.40 -16.32 83.14
C ASN A 122 -13.41 -17.38 83.64
N GLY A 123 -12.85 -18.20 82.74
CA GLY A 123 -11.87 -19.23 83.07
C GLY A 123 -12.46 -20.53 83.60
N THR A 124 -13.78 -20.74 83.47
CA THR A 124 -14.45 -21.98 83.88
C THR A 124 -14.24 -23.06 82.82
N GLU A 125 -13.74 -24.23 83.22
CA GLU A 125 -13.47 -25.34 82.30
C GLU A 125 -14.75 -25.94 81.72
N GLN A 126 -14.80 -26.08 80.40
CA GLN A 126 -15.97 -26.60 79.69
C GLN A 126 -15.86 -28.13 79.56
N THR A 127 -16.53 -28.88 80.44
CA THR A 127 -16.35 -30.34 80.62
C THR A 127 -16.83 -31.22 79.43
N SER A 128 -17.29 -30.64 78.32
CA SER A 128 -17.91 -31.41 77.22
C SER A 128 -17.22 -31.30 75.86
N GLN A 129 -16.38 -30.28 75.63
CA GLN A 129 -15.69 -30.07 74.35
C GLN A 129 -14.34 -29.39 74.62
N GLU A 130 -13.22 -30.03 74.28
CA GLU A 130 -11.83 -29.53 74.48
C GLU A 130 -11.47 -28.31 73.58
N LEU A 131 -12.40 -27.37 73.37
CA LEU A 131 -12.23 -26.19 72.53
C LEU A 131 -12.62 -24.91 73.27
N PRO A 132 -11.93 -23.78 73.04
CA PRO A 132 -12.26 -22.50 73.66
C PRO A 132 -13.60 -21.94 73.14
N LEU A 133 -14.40 -21.38 74.03
CA LEU A 133 -15.70 -20.78 73.70
C LEU A 133 -15.52 -19.32 73.25
N VAL A 134 -16.18 -18.93 72.17
CA VAL A 134 -16.22 -17.56 71.66
C VAL A 134 -17.43 -16.82 72.23
N VAL A 135 -17.18 -15.73 72.94
CA VAL A 135 -18.20 -14.89 73.59
C VAL A 135 -18.01 -13.44 73.20
N VAL A 136 -19.10 -12.78 72.82
CA VAL A 136 -19.17 -11.36 72.49
C VAL A 136 -19.91 -10.63 73.61
N ARG A 137 -19.32 -9.56 74.14
CA ARG A 137 -19.97 -8.66 75.10
C ARG A 137 -20.10 -7.26 74.50
N VAL A 138 -21.29 -6.67 74.60
CA VAL A 138 -21.56 -5.29 74.15
C VAL A 138 -21.92 -4.46 75.38
N GLY A 139 -21.10 -3.44 75.65
CA GLY A 139 -21.16 -2.69 76.90
C GLY A 139 -21.02 -3.59 78.14
N GLN A 140 -21.71 -3.25 79.22
CA GLN A 140 -21.62 -3.98 80.49
C GLN A 140 -22.68 -5.09 80.64
N ASN A 141 -23.79 -5.00 79.91
CA ASN A 141 -25.00 -5.79 80.21
C ASN A 141 -25.34 -6.86 79.16
N LEU A 142 -24.82 -6.76 77.93
CA LEU A 142 -25.16 -7.70 76.85
C LEU A 142 -24.05 -8.72 76.66
N ARG A 143 -24.41 -10.02 76.69
CA ARG A 143 -23.49 -11.16 76.54
C ARG A 143 -24.08 -12.18 75.58
N PHE A 144 -23.34 -12.51 74.52
CA PHE A 144 -23.75 -13.45 73.47
C PHE A 144 -22.73 -14.58 73.31
N GLN A 145 -23.22 -15.82 73.34
CA GLN A 145 -22.41 -17.02 73.14
C GLN A 145 -22.49 -17.48 71.68
N ILE A 146 -21.38 -17.41 70.96
CA ILE A 146 -21.36 -17.64 69.50
C ILE A 146 -21.07 -19.11 69.16
N GLY A 147 -20.20 -19.76 69.91
CA GLY A 147 -19.81 -21.16 69.71
C GLY A 147 -18.31 -21.38 69.93
N TYR A 148 -17.80 -22.57 69.60
CA TYR A 148 -16.41 -22.96 69.86
C TYR A 148 -15.49 -22.76 68.64
N LEU A 149 -14.23 -22.42 68.89
CA LEU A 149 -13.24 -22.24 67.83
C LEU A 149 -12.17 -23.34 67.86
N LYS A 150 -11.99 -24.05 66.75
CA LYS A 150 -10.93 -25.06 66.60
C LYS A 150 -9.82 -24.52 65.70
N TYR A 151 -8.60 -24.43 66.22
CA TYR A 151 -7.44 -24.01 65.43
C TYR A 151 -6.94 -25.18 64.59
N ASP A 152 -6.94 -24.99 63.28
CA ASP A 152 -6.36 -25.91 62.31
C ASP A 152 -5.23 -25.20 61.57
N LEU A 153 -4.32 -24.64 62.37
CA LEU A 153 -3.06 -24.10 61.89
C LEU A 153 -2.18 -25.30 61.55
N MET A 154 -1.84 -25.46 60.26
CA MET A 154 -0.90 -26.49 59.79
C MET A 154 0.28 -26.57 60.74
N LYS A 155 0.43 -27.72 61.43
CA LYS A 155 1.63 -28.02 62.21
C LYS A 155 2.84 -27.69 61.35
N PRO A 156 3.87 -26.99 61.88
CA PRO A 156 5.09 -26.78 61.13
C PRO A 156 5.66 -28.16 60.81
N TYR A 157 5.59 -28.52 59.53
CA TYR A 157 6.34 -29.64 59.01
C TYR A 157 7.81 -29.38 59.29
N THR A 158 8.43 -30.32 59.97
CA THR A 158 9.86 -30.41 60.20
C THR A 158 10.61 -30.19 58.89
N PHE A 159 11.50 -29.19 58.90
CA PHE A 159 12.41 -28.80 57.84
C PHE A 159 13.03 -30.00 57.09
N SER A 160 12.74 -30.12 55.78
CA SER A 160 13.53 -30.96 54.87
C SER A 160 13.27 -30.62 53.38
N HIS A 161 14.34 -30.30 52.65
CA HIS A 161 14.55 -30.20 51.19
C HIS A 161 13.61 -29.38 50.26
N VAL A 162 12.35 -29.10 50.61
CA VAL A 162 11.39 -28.46 49.67
C VAL A 162 11.65 -26.95 49.47
N LEU A 163 12.12 -26.25 50.51
CA LEU A 163 12.43 -24.80 50.42
C LEU A 163 13.65 -24.52 49.54
N PHE A 164 14.66 -25.40 49.57
CA PHE A 164 15.76 -25.37 48.59
C PHE A 164 15.23 -25.58 47.17
N GLY A 165 14.26 -26.46 46.95
CA GLY A 165 13.65 -26.69 45.64
C GLY A 165 12.93 -25.47 45.06
N ILE A 166 12.17 -24.72 45.86
CA ILE A 166 11.42 -23.52 45.41
C ILE A 166 12.37 -22.34 45.18
N VAL A 167 13.38 -22.14 46.03
CA VAL A 167 14.38 -21.09 45.84
C VAL A 167 15.27 -21.39 44.65
N ILE A 168 15.70 -22.65 44.46
CA ILE A 168 16.45 -23.09 43.28
C ILE A 168 15.58 -22.98 42.03
N GLY A 169 14.28 -23.34 42.11
CA GLY A 169 13.35 -23.24 40.98
C GLY A 169 13.08 -21.80 40.55
N THR A 170 12.84 -20.89 41.49
CA THR A 170 12.66 -19.46 41.19
C THR A 170 13.96 -18.82 40.71
N LEU A 171 15.11 -19.14 41.31
CA LEU A 171 16.43 -18.72 40.83
C LEU A 171 16.70 -19.25 39.41
N PHE A 172 16.35 -20.50 39.11
CA PHE A 172 16.51 -21.08 37.77
C PHE A 172 15.62 -20.41 36.74
N ILE A 173 14.37 -20.06 37.08
CA ILE A 173 13.48 -19.31 36.19
C ILE A 173 14.00 -17.89 35.95
N VAL A 174 14.45 -17.19 36.99
CA VAL A 174 15.05 -15.85 36.86
C VAL A 174 16.34 -15.90 36.05
N VAL A 175 17.22 -16.86 36.31
CA VAL A 175 18.45 -17.08 35.52
C VAL A 175 18.10 -17.43 34.08
N SER A 176 17.07 -18.25 33.84
CA SER A 176 16.61 -18.59 32.48
C SER A 176 16.06 -17.36 31.75
N LEU A 177 15.25 -16.51 32.40
CA LEU A 177 14.77 -15.25 31.84
C LEU A 177 15.92 -14.27 31.56
N VAL A 178 16.91 -14.18 32.46
CA VAL A 178 18.11 -13.37 32.27
C VAL A 178 18.95 -13.91 31.11
N VAL A 179 19.12 -15.23 30.98
CA VAL A 179 19.81 -15.87 29.85
C VAL A 179 19.05 -15.61 28.55
N ILE A 180 17.72 -15.72 28.53
CA ILE A 180 16.88 -15.39 27.36
C ILE A 180 17.03 -13.91 26.99
N LEU A 181 17.01 -13.00 27.96
CA LEU A 181 17.24 -11.56 27.74
C LEU A 181 18.66 -11.30 27.24
N ILE A 182 19.68 -11.98 27.77
CA ILE A 182 21.06 -11.88 27.30
C ILE A 182 21.18 -12.44 25.87
N ILE A 183 20.53 -13.57 25.55
CA ILE A 183 20.50 -14.13 24.19
C ILE A 183 19.77 -13.17 23.25
N TYR A 184 18.63 -12.60 23.64
CA TYR A 184 17.90 -11.62 22.85
C TYR A 184 18.72 -10.35 22.63
N ARG A 185 19.36 -9.81 23.68
CA ARG A 185 20.25 -8.66 23.55
C ARG A 185 21.49 -8.99 22.73
N ARG A 186 22.09 -10.17 22.87
CA ARG A 186 23.22 -10.62 22.04
C ARG A 186 22.80 -10.79 20.58
N LYS A 187 21.63 -11.39 20.30
CA LYS A 187 21.09 -11.55 18.94
C LYS A 187 20.74 -10.19 18.33
N SER A 188 20.12 -9.29 19.10
CA SER A 188 19.80 -7.92 18.66
C SER A 188 21.06 -7.11 18.39
N THR A 189 22.05 -7.13 19.30
CA THR A 189 23.33 -6.43 19.11
C THR A 189 24.17 -7.06 18.01
N GLN A 190 24.10 -8.38 17.81
CA GLN A 190 24.73 -9.05 16.67
C GLN A 190 24.08 -8.62 15.35
N ALA A 191 22.75 -8.59 15.27
CA ALA A 191 22.03 -8.10 14.10
C ALA A 191 22.36 -6.62 13.81
N GLU A 192 22.44 -5.77 14.83
CA GLU A 192 22.83 -4.37 14.69
C GLU A 192 24.29 -4.22 14.23
N ARG A 193 25.20 -5.07 14.72
CA ARG A 193 26.61 -5.09 14.27
C ARG A 193 26.73 -5.57 12.84
N GLU A 194 25.96 -6.58 12.43
CA GLU A 194 25.93 -7.06 11.04
C GLU A 194 25.37 -5.99 10.11
N TYR A 195 24.28 -5.32 10.50
CA TYR A 195 23.74 -4.15 9.80
C TYR A 195 24.79 -3.05 9.64
N LYS A 196 25.44 -2.62 10.74
CA LYS A 196 26.51 -1.60 10.70
C LYS A 196 27.70 -2.02 9.84
N ARG A 197 28.09 -3.30 9.86
CA ARG A 197 29.16 -3.82 9.01
C ARG A 197 28.80 -3.71 7.54
N ILE A 198 27.60 -4.14 7.14
CA ILE A 198 27.13 -4.06 5.76
C ILE A 198 27.06 -2.59 5.31
N GLN A 199 26.56 -1.70 6.17
CA GLN A 199 26.54 -0.27 5.90
C GLN A 199 27.95 0.29 5.65
N ILE A 200 28.92 0.03 6.53
CA ILE A 200 30.30 0.51 6.36
C ILE A 200 30.96 -0.08 5.11
N GLN A 201 30.68 -1.34 4.78
CA GLN A 201 31.15 -1.95 3.53
C GLN A 201 30.58 -1.19 2.32
N MET A 202 29.28 -0.90 2.32
CA MET A 202 28.66 -0.08 1.28
C MET A 202 29.26 1.32 1.22
N ASP A 203 29.50 1.97 2.36
CA ASP A 203 30.11 3.31 2.46
C ASP A 203 31.51 3.34 1.86
N THR A 204 32.30 2.31 2.12
CA THR A 204 33.66 2.17 1.61
C THR A 204 33.62 2.03 0.08
N LEU A 205 32.74 1.19 -0.44
CA LEU A 205 32.55 1.01 -1.89
C LEU A 205 32.04 2.27 -2.57
N GLU A 206 31.04 2.93 -1.99
CA GLU A 206 30.49 4.19 -2.47
C GLU A 206 31.58 5.28 -2.48
N SER A 207 32.41 5.36 -1.44
CA SER A 207 33.51 6.31 -1.38
C SER A 207 34.57 6.04 -2.45
N ASN A 208 34.85 4.78 -2.77
CA ASN A 208 35.80 4.40 -3.82
C ASN A 208 35.30 4.82 -5.21
N VAL A 209 34.00 4.70 -5.48
CA VAL A 209 33.41 5.12 -6.77
C VAL A 209 33.02 6.59 -6.81
N ARG A 210 32.97 7.30 -5.68
CA ARG A 210 32.43 8.67 -5.60
C ARG A 210 33.06 9.64 -6.61
N MET A 211 34.38 9.57 -6.81
CA MET A 211 35.05 10.45 -7.76
C MET A 211 34.70 10.11 -9.20
N GLU A 212 34.61 8.82 -9.53
CA GLU A 212 34.13 8.34 -10.84
C GLU A 212 32.67 8.75 -11.07
N CYS A 213 31.80 8.61 -10.06
CA CYS A 213 30.42 9.05 -10.12
C CYS A 213 30.31 10.55 -10.36
N LYS A 214 31.10 11.38 -9.66
CA LYS A 214 31.07 12.83 -9.83
C LYS A 214 31.50 13.24 -11.24
N GLN A 215 32.51 12.58 -11.79
CA GLN A 215 32.93 12.82 -13.16
C GLN A 215 31.87 12.34 -14.16
N ALA A 216 31.38 11.12 -14.03
CA ALA A 216 30.34 10.57 -14.90
C ALA A 216 29.03 11.37 -14.84
N PHE A 217 28.68 11.88 -13.64
CA PHE A 217 27.56 12.78 -13.43
C PHE A 217 27.80 14.13 -14.11
N ALA A 218 29.00 14.72 -14.01
CA ALA A 218 29.29 15.97 -14.70
C ALA A 218 29.19 15.81 -16.22
N GLU A 219 29.71 14.71 -16.78
CA GLU A 219 29.56 14.37 -18.20
C GLU A 219 28.08 14.21 -18.59
N LEU A 220 27.32 13.41 -17.83
CA LEU A 220 25.89 13.21 -18.08
C LEU A 220 25.10 14.52 -17.93
N GLN A 221 25.44 15.36 -16.96
CA GLN A 221 24.76 16.64 -16.74
C GLN A 221 25.01 17.59 -17.92
N THR A 222 26.22 17.62 -18.50
CA THR A 222 26.48 18.37 -19.74
C THR A 222 25.60 17.85 -20.89
N ASP A 223 25.61 16.54 -21.13
CA ASP A 223 24.78 15.92 -22.20
C ASP A 223 23.27 16.14 -21.97
N MET A 224 22.81 16.09 -20.72
CA MET A 224 21.39 16.34 -20.37
C MET A 224 21.03 17.83 -20.43
N THR A 225 21.98 18.74 -20.22
CA THR A 225 21.75 20.19 -20.36
C THR A 225 21.57 20.54 -21.82
N ASP A 226 22.39 19.96 -22.70
CA ASP A 226 22.25 20.09 -24.15
C ASP A 226 20.90 19.53 -24.61
N LEU A 227 20.51 18.35 -24.09
CA LEU A 227 19.18 17.78 -24.36
C LEU A 227 18.04 18.68 -23.84
N THR A 228 18.19 19.28 -22.66
CA THR A 228 17.16 20.17 -22.10
C THR A 228 17.00 21.41 -22.98
N ALA A 229 18.09 22.00 -23.47
CA ALA A 229 18.05 23.11 -24.42
C ALA A 229 17.40 22.71 -25.76
N ASP A 230 17.64 21.49 -26.24
CA ASP A 230 16.94 20.96 -27.42
C ASP A 230 15.43 20.79 -27.16
N LEU A 231 15.06 20.28 -25.97
CA LEU A 231 13.66 20.07 -25.56
C LEU A 231 12.88 21.37 -25.38
N GLU A 232 13.52 22.46 -24.96
CA GLU A 232 12.89 23.78 -24.93
C GLU A 232 12.41 24.22 -26.33
N ASN A 233 13.07 23.76 -27.39
CA ASN A 233 12.72 24.08 -28.78
C ASN A 233 11.75 23.06 -29.41
N SER A 234 11.92 21.76 -29.15
CA SER A 234 11.13 20.69 -29.78
C SER A 234 9.91 20.24 -28.98
N GLY A 235 9.89 20.52 -27.68
CA GLY A 235 8.94 19.93 -26.74
C GLY A 235 9.25 18.48 -26.41
N ILE A 236 8.63 17.99 -25.32
CA ILE A 236 8.65 16.58 -24.93
C ILE A 236 7.63 15.82 -25.80
N PRO A 237 7.97 14.63 -26.34
CA PRO A 237 7.06 13.84 -27.17
C PRO A 237 5.95 13.19 -26.32
N THR A 238 5.09 14.02 -25.75
CA THR A 238 3.91 13.63 -24.98
C THR A 238 2.87 13.03 -25.91
N LEU A 239 2.30 11.89 -25.50
CA LEU A 239 1.17 11.30 -26.19
C LEU A 239 -0.03 12.23 -26.08
N ASP A 240 -0.85 12.24 -27.12
CA ASP A 240 -2.17 12.87 -27.04
C ASP A 240 -3.08 12.12 -26.06
N HIS A 241 -4.18 12.77 -25.70
CA HIS A 241 -5.06 12.26 -24.67
C HIS A 241 -5.66 10.88 -25.05
N VAL A 242 -6.00 10.68 -26.32
CA VAL A 242 -6.52 9.41 -26.83
C VAL A 242 -5.52 8.27 -26.66
N ASN A 243 -4.27 8.43 -27.11
CA ASN A 243 -3.27 7.37 -26.97
C ASN A 243 -2.88 7.14 -25.51
N TYR A 244 -2.83 8.19 -24.69
CA TYR A 244 -2.63 8.10 -23.25
C TYR A 244 -3.71 7.23 -22.57
N ILE A 245 -4.99 7.53 -22.82
CA ILE A 245 -6.10 6.75 -22.26
C ILE A 245 -6.05 5.30 -22.74
N MET A 246 -5.78 5.04 -24.01
CA MET A 246 -5.64 3.68 -24.53
C MET A 246 -4.54 2.88 -23.81
N LYS A 247 -3.39 3.51 -23.58
CA LYS A 247 -2.27 2.90 -22.84
C LYS A 247 -2.63 2.55 -21.39
N VAL A 248 -3.40 3.41 -20.72
CA VAL A 248 -3.73 3.24 -19.29
C VAL A 248 -4.96 2.35 -19.06
N PHE A 249 -6.01 2.50 -19.88
CA PHE A 249 -7.29 1.81 -19.71
C PHE A 249 -7.24 0.40 -20.32
N PHE A 250 -6.57 0.26 -21.46
CA PHE A 250 -6.48 -0.98 -22.25
C PHE A 250 -5.03 -1.32 -22.63
N PRO A 251 -4.13 -1.52 -21.64
CA PRO A 251 -2.71 -1.75 -21.90
C PRO A 251 -2.51 -2.99 -22.80
N GLY A 252 -1.78 -2.81 -23.90
CA GLY A 252 -1.48 -3.86 -24.88
C GLY A 252 -2.54 -4.04 -25.96
N VAL A 253 -3.60 -3.22 -26.00
CA VAL A 253 -4.62 -3.23 -27.07
C VAL A 253 -4.39 -2.02 -27.97
N THR A 254 -4.18 -2.25 -29.27
CA THR A 254 -3.92 -1.18 -30.25
C THR A 254 -5.08 -0.88 -31.18
N ASP A 255 -5.94 -1.86 -31.44
CA ASP A 255 -7.10 -1.70 -32.30
C ASP A 255 -8.37 -2.00 -31.48
N HIS A 256 -8.88 -0.96 -30.81
CA HIS A 256 -10.06 -1.07 -29.96
C HIS A 256 -11.26 -0.42 -30.67
N PRO A 257 -12.46 -1.05 -30.67
CA PRO A 257 -13.65 -0.51 -31.31
C PRO A 257 -14.08 0.91 -30.89
N ILE A 258 -13.56 1.41 -29.77
CA ILE A 258 -13.86 2.75 -29.23
C ILE A 258 -13.09 3.87 -29.94
N LEU A 259 -12.06 3.52 -30.72
CA LEU A 259 -11.25 4.46 -31.50
C LEU A 259 -11.89 4.82 -32.85
N ASN A 260 -12.92 4.10 -33.27
CA ASN A 260 -13.68 4.42 -34.47
C ASN A 260 -14.46 5.72 -34.25
N SER A 261 -13.83 6.87 -34.53
CA SER A 261 -14.38 8.18 -34.17
C SER A 261 -15.86 8.32 -34.56
N SER A 262 -16.65 8.91 -33.66
CA SER A 262 -18.06 9.28 -33.91
C SER A 262 -18.24 10.08 -35.21
N LYS A 263 -17.18 10.79 -35.65
CA LYS A 263 -17.12 11.56 -36.90
C LYS A 263 -17.41 10.73 -38.15
N PHE A 264 -17.10 9.43 -38.17
CA PHE A 264 -17.46 8.53 -39.29
C PHE A 264 -18.94 8.11 -39.27
N ARG A 265 -19.65 8.22 -38.14
CA ARG A 265 -21.08 7.85 -38.01
C ARG A 265 -22.06 8.99 -38.30
N ILE A 266 -21.60 10.24 -38.45
CA ILE A 266 -22.48 11.40 -38.70
C ILE A 266 -23.30 11.24 -40.00
N ASN A 267 -22.76 10.51 -40.99
CA ASN A 267 -23.41 10.28 -42.29
C ASN A 267 -24.07 8.89 -42.43
N MET A 268 -24.15 8.09 -41.36
CA MET A 268 -24.76 6.75 -41.40
C MET A 268 -26.17 6.79 -40.76
N PRO A 269 -27.20 6.16 -41.36
CA PRO A 269 -28.51 6.11 -40.75
C PRO A 269 -28.44 5.41 -39.39
N ARG A 270 -28.97 6.06 -38.34
CA ARG A 270 -29.02 5.49 -36.98
C ARG A 270 -29.72 4.13 -37.03
N THR A 271 -29.02 3.10 -36.58
CA THR A 271 -29.54 1.74 -36.51
C THR A 271 -30.41 1.56 -35.26
N ASN A 272 -31.28 0.53 -35.25
CA ASN A 272 -31.98 0.13 -34.02
C ASN A 272 -30.99 -0.24 -32.89
N TYR A 273 -29.79 -0.72 -33.25
CA TYR A 273 -28.68 -0.93 -32.32
C TYR A 273 -28.23 0.38 -31.67
N ASP A 274 -28.02 1.45 -32.43
CA ASP A 274 -27.63 2.75 -31.87
C ASP A 274 -28.73 3.29 -30.95
N GLN A 275 -30.01 3.09 -31.31
CA GLN A 275 -31.15 3.48 -30.47
C GLN A 275 -31.19 2.71 -29.16
N ALA A 276 -30.99 1.39 -29.19
CA ALA A 276 -30.92 0.57 -27.99
C ALA A 276 -29.74 0.97 -27.09
N MET A 277 -28.57 1.26 -27.66
CA MET A 277 -27.42 1.71 -26.87
C MET A 277 -27.65 3.08 -26.24
N MET A 278 -28.34 4.01 -26.91
CA MET A 278 -28.76 5.27 -26.28
C MET A 278 -29.74 5.05 -25.11
N GLN A 279 -30.67 4.11 -25.23
CA GLN A 279 -31.56 3.72 -24.11
C GLN A 279 -30.76 3.08 -22.97
N PHE A 280 -29.76 2.25 -23.29
CA PHE A 280 -28.87 1.66 -22.30
C PHE A 280 -28.00 2.73 -21.61
N GLU A 281 -27.52 3.74 -22.34
CA GLU A 281 -26.82 4.87 -21.76
C GLU A 281 -27.69 5.61 -20.74
N GLN A 282 -28.98 5.80 -21.01
CA GLN A 282 -29.92 6.40 -20.04
C GLN A 282 -30.04 5.58 -18.75
N LEU A 283 -29.94 4.25 -18.84
CA LEU A 283 -29.86 3.37 -17.66
C LEU A 283 -28.53 3.55 -16.93
N ILE A 284 -27.40 3.59 -17.64
CA ILE A 284 -26.08 3.84 -17.04
C ILE A 284 -26.01 5.21 -16.36
N ASN A 285 -26.70 6.22 -16.89
CA ASN A 285 -26.83 7.54 -16.28
C ASN A 285 -27.81 7.57 -15.07
N ASN A 286 -28.44 6.45 -14.73
CA ASN A 286 -29.23 6.31 -13.52
C ASN A 286 -28.38 5.72 -12.39
N LYS A 287 -28.13 6.51 -11.34
CA LYS A 287 -27.27 6.11 -10.21
C LYS A 287 -27.71 4.80 -9.54
N VAL A 288 -29.02 4.59 -9.36
CA VAL A 288 -29.55 3.37 -8.72
C VAL A 288 -29.26 2.15 -9.59
N PHE A 289 -29.55 2.25 -10.90
CA PHE A 289 -29.25 1.19 -11.85
C PHE A 289 -27.76 0.85 -11.86
N LEU A 290 -26.89 1.85 -12.02
CA LEU A 290 -25.45 1.63 -12.17
C LEU A 290 -24.82 0.99 -10.94
N LEU A 291 -25.22 1.41 -9.74
CA LEU A 291 -24.75 0.80 -8.49
C LEU A 291 -25.19 -0.67 -8.37
N ILE A 292 -26.47 -0.96 -8.62
CA ILE A 292 -26.98 -2.35 -8.60
C ILE A 292 -26.30 -3.19 -9.67
N PHE A 293 -26.10 -2.64 -10.87
CA PHE A 293 -25.44 -3.33 -11.99
C PHE A 293 -24.02 -3.76 -11.61
N ILE A 294 -23.20 -2.84 -11.09
CA ILE A 294 -21.82 -3.15 -10.67
C ILE A 294 -21.82 -4.20 -9.55
N GLU A 295 -22.65 -4.04 -8.52
CA GLU A 295 -22.72 -4.98 -7.39
C GLU A 295 -23.17 -6.37 -7.83
N THR A 296 -24.14 -6.45 -8.74
CA THR A 296 -24.64 -7.71 -9.28
C THR A 296 -23.55 -8.44 -10.06
N LEU A 297 -22.78 -7.74 -10.89
CA LEU A 297 -21.67 -8.32 -11.63
C LEU A 297 -20.57 -8.83 -10.69
N GLU A 298 -20.18 -8.04 -9.70
CA GLU A 298 -19.14 -8.41 -8.74
C GLU A 298 -19.51 -9.60 -7.85
N ALA A 299 -20.81 -9.80 -7.59
CA ALA A 299 -21.31 -10.94 -6.84
C ALA A 299 -21.14 -12.28 -7.58
N GLN A 300 -20.95 -12.26 -8.91
CA GLN A 300 -20.86 -13.49 -9.71
C GLN A 300 -19.48 -14.14 -9.60
N LYS A 301 -19.45 -15.44 -9.28
CA LYS A 301 -18.19 -16.22 -9.20
C LYS A 301 -17.47 -16.33 -10.55
N SER A 302 -18.20 -16.29 -11.66
CA SER A 302 -17.64 -16.33 -13.01
C SER A 302 -17.10 -14.98 -13.50
N PHE A 303 -17.25 -13.91 -12.71
CA PHE A 303 -16.77 -12.57 -13.07
C PHE A 303 -15.31 -12.40 -12.64
N SER A 304 -14.41 -12.57 -13.61
CA SER A 304 -12.97 -12.62 -13.38
C SER A 304 -12.36 -11.23 -13.09
N ILE A 305 -11.12 -11.20 -12.61
CA ILE A 305 -10.37 -9.95 -12.44
C ILE A 305 -10.22 -9.20 -13.77
N ARG A 306 -10.05 -9.92 -14.89
CA ARG A 306 -9.99 -9.32 -16.22
C ARG A 306 -11.31 -8.65 -16.59
N ASP A 307 -12.45 -9.31 -16.30
CA ASP A 307 -13.77 -8.74 -16.56
C ASP A 307 -14.01 -7.49 -15.72
N LYS A 308 -13.63 -7.51 -14.43
CA LYS A 308 -13.71 -6.33 -13.53
C LYS A 308 -12.94 -5.14 -14.08
N VAL A 309 -11.70 -5.39 -14.52
CA VAL A 309 -10.83 -4.35 -15.09
C VAL A 309 -11.42 -3.81 -16.40
N ASN A 310 -11.93 -4.68 -17.26
CA ASN A 310 -12.52 -4.30 -18.54
C ASN A 310 -13.81 -3.48 -18.34
N VAL A 311 -14.74 -3.95 -17.49
CA VAL A 311 -15.98 -3.22 -17.16
C VAL A 311 -15.68 -1.85 -16.57
N ALA A 312 -14.72 -1.75 -15.66
CA ALA A 312 -14.31 -0.46 -15.10
C ALA A 312 -13.75 0.51 -16.16
N SER A 313 -12.93 0.02 -17.10
CA SER A 313 -12.41 0.83 -18.21
C SER A 313 -13.51 1.28 -19.17
N LEU A 314 -14.40 0.36 -19.58
CA LEU A 314 -15.54 0.70 -20.44
C LEU A 314 -16.50 1.69 -19.78
N LEU A 315 -16.83 1.50 -18.50
CA LEU A 315 -17.64 2.44 -17.72
C LEU A 315 -17.01 3.82 -17.68
N MET A 316 -15.70 3.92 -17.42
CA MET A 316 -15.04 5.22 -17.40
C MET A 316 -15.01 5.89 -18.78
N ILE A 317 -14.90 5.14 -19.89
CA ILE A 317 -15.06 5.70 -21.25
C ILE A 317 -16.47 6.24 -21.47
N VAL A 318 -17.51 5.53 -21.01
CA VAL A 318 -18.90 6.02 -21.12
C VAL A 318 -19.14 7.27 -20.27
N LEU A 319 -18.52 7.33 -19.09
CA LEU A 319 -18.76 8.37 -18.09
C LEU A 319 -17.79 9.56 -18.17
N MET A 320 -16.73 9.51 -18.98
CA MET A 320 -15.72 10.59 -19.04
C MET A 320 -16.26 11.93 -19.56
N ASN A 321 -17.37 11.92 -20.30
CA ASN A 321 -18.08 13.14 -20.72
C ASN A 321 -19.00 13.71 -19.64
N LYS A 322 -19.09 13.05 -18.47
CA LYS A 322 -19.93 13.41 -17.32
C LYS A 322 -19.17 13.13 -16.02
N MET A 323 -17.96 13.67 -15.90
CA MET A 323 -17.06 13.41 -14.77
C MET A 323 -17.66 13.81 -13.41
N GLU A 324 -18.59 14.76 -13.35
CA GLU A 324 -19.33 15.08 -12.13
C GLU A 324 -20.13 13.87 -11.62
N TYR A 325 -20.88 13.25 -12.52
CA TYR A 325 -21.65 12.05 -12.24
C TYR A 325 -20.74 10.86 -11.95
N ALA A 326 -19.65 10.70 -12.71
CA ALA A 326 -18.64 9.67 -12.47
C ALA A 326 -18.03 9.80 -11.05
N THR A 327 -17.73 11.02 -10.62
CA THR A 327 -17.18 11.33 -9.30
C THR A 327 -18.15 10.96 -8.18
N ASP A 328 -19.44 11.27 -8.32
CA ASP A 328 -20.47 10.92 -7.34
C ASP A 328 -20.69 9.40 -7.24
N VAL A 329 -20.72 8.70 -8.38
CA VAL A 329 -20.77 7.22 -8.41
C VAL A 329 -19.53 6.61 -7.75
N LEU A 330 -18.34 7.10 -8.11
CA LEU A 330 -17.07 6.66 -7.54
C LEU A 330 -17.02 6.88 -6.02
N LYS A 331 -17.50 8.03 -5.54
CA LYS A 331 -17.62 8.33 -4.10
C LYS A 331 -18.46 7.27 -3.39
N CYS A 332 -19.64 6.96 -3.91
CA CYS A 332 -20.53 5.96 -3.32
C CYS A 332 -19.89 4.57 -3.29
N LEU A 333 -19.30 4.13 -4.40
CA LEU A 333 -18.64 2.82 -4.47
C LEU A 333 -17.41 2.74 -3.57
N LEU A 334 -16.61 3.80 -3.49
CA LEU A 334 -15.42 3.86 -2.64
C LEU A 334 -15.80 3.81 -1.16
N LEU A 335 -16.85 4.52 -0.76
CA LEU A 335 -17.37 4.46 0.61
C LEU A 335 -17.87 3.05 0.96
N ARG A 336 -18.59 2.39 0.05
CA ARG A 336 -19.01 0.98 0.23
C ARG A 336 -17.82 0.03 0.34
N LEU A 337 -16.76 0.26 -0.43
CA LEU A 337 -15.52 -0.51 -0.33
C LEU A 337 -14.85 -0.31 1.04
N ILE A 338 -14.84 0.93 1.55
CA ILE A 338 -14.31 1.25 2.88
C ILE A 338 -15.14 0.57 3.97
N ASP A 339 -16.47 0.67 3.92
CA ASP A 339 -17.36 0.00 4.88
C ASP A 339 -17.07 -1.51 4.95
N LYS A 340 -16.87 -2.13 3.78
CA LYS A 340 -16.49 -3.55 3.68
C LYS A 340 -15.08 -3.84 4.21
N SER A 341 -14.12 -2.95 3.97
CA SER A 341 -12.72 -3.17 4.34
C SER A 341 -12.47 -3.02 5.84
N VAL A 342 -13.15 -2.08 6.49
CA VAL A 342 -13.01 -1.80 7.93
C VAL A 342 -13.47 -2.97 8.80
N VAL A 343 -14.44 -3.76 8.32
CA VAL A 343 -14.92 -4.97 9.01
C VAL A 343 -13.90 -6.13 8.93
N THR A 344 -12.93 -6.06 8.01
CA THR A 344 -11.93 -7.11 7.87
C THR A 344 -10.84 -7.03 8.96
N LYS A 345 -10.11 -8.13 9.16
CA LYS A 345 -8.97 -8.18 10.10
C LYS A 345 -7.81 -7.24 9.71
N HIS A 346 -7.75 -6.84 8.44
CA HIS A 346 -6.60 -6.10 7.87
C HIS A 346 -7.09 -4.93 7.00
N PRO A 347 -7.69 -3.89 7.58
CA PRO A 347 -8.20 -2.74 6.83
C PRO A 347 -7.12 -2.03 6.00
N GLN A 348 -5.85 -2.06 6.42
CA GLN A 348 -4.71 -1.49 5.69
C GLN A 348 -4.46 -2.12 4.31
N LEU A 349 -5.07 -3.28 4.01
CA LEU A 349 -4.93 -3.95 2.71
C LEU A 349 -5.89 -3.41 1.63
N MET A 350 -6.82 -2.53 1.99
CA MET A 350 -7.74 -1.89 1.03
C MET A 350 -6.96 -1.15 -0.06
N LEU A 351 -7.42 -1.24 -1.32
CA LEU A 351 -6.82 -0.65 -2.52
C LEU A 351 -5.44 -1.23 -2.91
N ARG A 352 -4.85 -2.15 -2.12
CA ARG A 352 -3.51 -2.71 -2.36
C ARG A 352 -3.42 -3.53 -3.66
N ARG A 353 -4.51 -4.16 -4.07
CA ARG A 353 -4.63 -4.95 -5.30
C ARG A 353 -5.87 -4.50 -6.06
N THR A 354 -5.95 -4.80 -7.35
CA THR A 354 -7.17 -4.53 -8.14
C THR A 354 -8.06 -5.75 -8.10
N GLU A 355 -8.96 -5.81 -7.12
CA GLU A 355 -9.86 -6.95 -6.90
C GLU A 355 -11.34 -6.59 -7.11
N SER A 356 -11.64 -5.31 -7.32
CA SER A 356 -12.97 -4.75 -7.59
C SER A 356 -12.97 -3.80 -8.80
N VAL A 357 -14.16 -3.59 -9.38
CA VAL A 357 -14.46 -2.62 -10.43
C VAL A 357 -14.13 -1.22 -9.94
N VAL A 358 -14.52 -0.86 -8.71
CA VAL A 358 -14.27 0.47 -8.14
C VAL A 358 -12.78 0.78 -8.01
N GLU A 359 -11.92 -0.19 -7.68
CA GLU A 359 -10.48 0.00 -7.61
C GLU A 359 -9.87 0.34 -8.97
N LYS A 360 -10.32 -0.33 -10.04
CA LYS A 360 -9.90 0.02 -11.40
C LYS A 360 -10.52 1.35 -11.87
N MET A 361 -11.79 1.62 -11.54
CA MET A 361 -12.43 2.91 -11.83
C MET A 361 -11.67 4.07 -11.17
N LEU A 362 -11.24 3.92 -9.91
CA LEU A 362 -10.39 4.90 -9.22
C LEU A 362 -9.07 5.13 -9.96
N THR A 363 -8.43 4.06 -10.44
CA THR A 363 -7.18 4.17 -11.23
C THR A 363 -7.39 4.97 -12.50
N ASN A 364 -8.47 4.67 -13.23
CA ASN A 364 -8.83 5.32 -14.48
C ASN A 364 -9.27 6.77 -14.26
N TYR A 365 -10.01 7.04 -13.19
CA TYR A 365 -10.40 8.37 -12.75
C TYR A 365 -9.17 9.24 -12.45
N MET A 366 -8.23 8.72 -11.66
CA MET A 366 -6.97 9.42 -11.39
C MET A 366 -6.16 9.65 -12.65
N ALA A 367 -6.17 8.72 -13.60
CA ALA A 367 -5.50 8.90 -14.87
C ALA A 367 -6.06 10.08 -15.67
N ILE A 368 -7.39 10.25 -15.71
CA ILE A 368 -8.02 11.42 -16.37
C ILE A 368 -7.65 12.70 -15.62
N CYS A 369 -7.83 12.74 -14.29
CA CYS A 369 -7.59 13.97 -13.52
C CYS A 369 -6.13 14.41 -13.46
N MET A 370 -5.18 13.48 -13.61
CA MET A 370 -3.74 13.76 -13.53
C MET A 370 -3.09 13.99 -14.90
N TYR A 371 -3.81 13.87 -16.01
CA TYR A 371 -3.21 13.98 -17.35
C TYR A 371 -2.54 15.33 -17.58
N ASP A 372 -3.22 16.44 -17.30
CA ASP A 372 -2.63 17.79 -17.45
C ASP A 372 -1.45 17.99 -16.49
N TYR A 373 -1.55 17.50 -15.26
CA TYR A 373 -0.45 17.54 -14.29
C TYR A 373 0.78 16.72 -14.76
N LEU A 374 0.57 15.59 -15.42
CA LEU A 374 1.63 14.81 -16.08
C LEU A 374 2.19 15.58 -17.27
N LYS A 375 1.35 16.09 -18.14
CA LYS A 375 1.77 16.73 -19.39
C LYS A 375 2.53 18.04 -19.15
N GLU A 376 2.06 18.86 -18.22
CA GLU A 376 2.53 20.24 -18.05
C GLU A 376 3.53 20.43 -16.91
N TYR A 377 3.48 19.59 -15.87
CA TYR A 377 4.30 19.78 -14.67
C TYR A 377 5.29 18.64 -14.42
N SER A 378 4.78 17.44 -14.11
CA SER A 378 5.62 16.32 -13.65
C SER A 378 6.27 15.51 -14.79
N GLY A 379 5.78 15.64 -16.02
CA GLY A 379 6.29 14.89 -17.18
C GLY A 379 7.71 15.28 -17.55
N ASN A 380 8.12 16.53 -17.33
CA ASN A 380 9.49 16.95 -17.62
C ASN A 380 10.51 16.17 -16.79
N SER A 381 10.34 16.12 -15.47
CA SER A 381 11.27 15.39 -14.60
C SER A 381 11.21 13.87 -14.83
N LEU A 382 10.04 13.30 -15.15
CA LEU A 382 9.93 11.88 -15.54
C LEU A 382 10.67 11.58 -16.86
N PHE A 383 10.53 12.44 -17.86
CA PHE A 383 11.17 12.26 -19.16
C PHE A 383 12.70 12.39 -19.05
N LEU A 384 13.18 13.36 -18.28
CA LEU A 384 14.61 13.53 -17.99
C LEU A 384 15.17 12.33 -17.24
N LEU A 385 14.45 11.79 -16.26
CA LEU A 385 14.84 10.56 -15.57
C LEU A 385 14.96 9.38 -16.55
N TYR A 386 13.95 9.16 -17.40
CA TYR A 386 13.99 8.13 -18.43
C TYR A 386 15.18 8.30 -19.39
N LYS A 387 15.41 9.53 -19.88
CA LYS A 387 16.52 9.85 -20.79
C LYS A 387 17.89 9.67 -20.13
N ALA A 388 18.05 10.09 -18.87
CA ALA A 388 19.27 9.89 -18.11
C ALA A 388 19.60 8.40 -17.95
N ILE A 389 18.60 7.57 -17.62
CA ILE A 389 18.76 6.11 -17.50
C ILE A 389 19.14 5.50 -18.86
N LYS A 390 18.38 5.84 -19.92
CA LYS A 390 18.64 5.33 -21.28
C LYS A 390 20.06 5.68 -21.73
N HIS A 391 20.44 6.95 -21.62
CA HIS A 391 21.76 7.43 -22.00
C HIS A 391 22.87 6.72 -21.19
N GLN A 392 22.71 6.61 -19.87
CA GLN A 392 23.71 5.97 -19.02
C GLN A 392 23.90 4.49 -19.35
N ILE A 393 22.83 3.76 -19.69
CA ILE A 393 22.89 2.36 -20.13
C ILE A 393 23.61 2.26 -21.47
N GLU A 394 23.20 3.05 -22.46
CA GLU A 394 23.67 2.97 -23.85
C GLU A 394 25.11 3.50 -24.05
N LYS A 395 25.62 4.29 -23.10
CA LYS A 395 27.04 4.67 -23.01
C LYS A 395 27.96 3.47 -22.78
N GLY A 396 27.44 2.40 -22.17
CA GLY A 396 28.18 1.18 -21.87
C GLY A 396 27.88 0.02 -22.81
N LEU A 397 28.48 -1.14 -22.49
CA LEU A 397 28.22 -2.39 -23.18
C LEU A 397 26.78 -2.86 -22.91
N VAL A 398 26.07 -3.28 -23.95
CA VAL A 398 24.74 -3.90 -23.85
C VAL A 398 24.73 -5.15 -24.72
N ASP A 399 24.45 -6.32 -24.12
CA ASP A 399 24.25 -7.56 -24.88
C ASP A 399 22.91 -7.50 -25.62
N ALA A 400 22.90 -7.82 -26.92
CA ALA A 400 21.72 -7.68 -27.76
C ALA A 400 20.71 -8.83 -27.58
N VAL A 401 21.16 -9.96 -27.02
CA VAL A 401 20.37 -11.18 -26.83
C VAL A 401 19.88 -11.29 -25.38
N THR A 402 20.77 -11.11 -24.39
CA THR A 402 20.37 -11.19 -22.98
C THR A 402 19.85 -9.87 -22.43
N HIS A 403 20.12 -8.75 -23.10
CA HIS A 403 19.83 -7.39 -22.63
C HIS A 403 20.55 -7.03 -21.31
N ASP A 404 21.65 -7.74 -20.99
CA ASP A 404 22.50 -7.39 -19.87
C ASP A 404 23.36 -6.17 -20.22
N ALA A 405 23.40 -5.20 -19.32
CA ALA A 405 24.13 -3.96 -19.52
C ALA A 405 25.24 -3.78 -18.50
N ARG A 406 26.34 -3.14 -18.90
CA ARG A 406 27.46 -2.79 -18.02
C ARG A 406 27.05 -1.77 -16.97
N TYR A 407 26.31 -0.75 -17.38
CA TYR A 407 25.72 0.26 -16.50
C TYR A 407 24.26 -0.09 -16.33
N SER A 408 23.92 -0.70 -15.20
CA SER A 408 22.56 -1.11 -14.84
C SER A 408 22.33 -0.79 -13.36
N LEU A 409 21.08 -0.55 -12.98
CA LEU A 409 20.65 -0.51 -11.58
C LEU A 409 20.15 -1.88 -11.10
N SER A 410 19.80 -2.76 -12.03
CA SER A 410 19.30 -4.11 -11.74
C SER A 410 20.44 -5.10 -11.77
N GLU A 411 20.63 -5.83 -10.65
CA GLU A 411 21.60 -6.91 -10.55
C GLU A 411 21.32 -8.03 -11.56
N GLU A 412 20.04 -8.31 -11.82
CA GLU A 412 19.60 -9.37 -12.74
C GLU A 412 19.99 -9.07 -14.19
N ARG A 413 20.11 -7.79 -14.55
CA ARG A 413 20.48 -7.32 -15.89
C ARG A 413 21.89 -6.72 -15.94
N LEU A 414 22.75 -7.07 -14.99
CA LEU A 414 24.11 -6.57 -14.93
C LEU A 414 25.06 -7.49 -15.71
N LEU A 415 25.77 -6.92 -16.69
CA LEU A 415 26.75 -7.66 -17.48
C LEU A 415 27.97 -8.05 -16.63
N ARG A 416 28.16 -9.35 -16.44
CA ARG A 416 29.21 -9.90 -15.55
C ARG A 416 30.55 -10.15 -16.24
N GLU A 417 30.55 -10.35 -17.56
CA GLU A 417 31.78 -10.61 -18.29
C GLU A 417 32.61 -9.33 -18.49
N GLN A 418 33.95 -9.47 -18.48
CA GLN A 418 34.86 -8.38 -18.78
C GLN A 418 35.19 -8.38 -20.27
N ILE A 419 34.72 -7.37 -20.97
CA ILE A 419 34.86 -7.25 -22.43
C ILE A 419 35.63 -5.98 -22.75
N THR A 420 36.74 -6.16 -23.46
CA THR A 420 37.54 -5.06 -24.03
C THR A 420 36.77 -4.44 -25.18
N HIS A 421 36.66 -3.12 -25.17
CA HIS A 421 35.94 -2.35 -26.20
C HIS A 421 36.66 -1.01 -26.42
N SER A 422 36.42 -0.41 -27.57
CA SER A 422 36.84 0.95 -27.92
C SER A 422 35.65 1.78 -28.39
N VAL A 423 35.74 3.09 -28.19
CA VAL A 423 34.76 4.04 -28.71
C VAL A 423 35.07 4.33 -30.17
N VAL A 424 34.05 4.22 -31.03
CA VAL A 424 34.11 4.54 -32.45
C VAL A 424 33.30 5.80 -32.72
N THR A 425 33.89 6.78 -33.42
CA THR A 425 33.21 8.00 -33.85
C THR A 425 32.69 7.83 -35.28
N LEU A 426 31.37 7.78 -35.45
CA LEU A 426 30.72 7.69 -36.75
C LEU A 426 30.39 9.09 -37.29
N HIS A 427 30.72 9.32 -38.56
CA HIS A 427 30.32 10.50 -39.31
C HIS A 427 29.17 10.10 -40.25
N ILE A 428 27.96 10.56 -39.94
CA ILE A 428 26.76 10.20 -40.67
C ILE A 428 26.58 11.17 -41.83
N ILE A 429 26.49 10.62 -43.05
CA ILE A 429 26.19 11.38 -44.27
C ILE A 429 24.76 11.04 -44.70
N GLN A 430 23.94 12.08 -44.79
CA GLN A 430 22.67 12.06 -45.49
C GLN A 430 22.79 12.98 -46.69
N ASP A 431 22.25 12.56 -47.84
CA ASP A 431 22.40 13.30 -49.09
C ASP A 431 21.66 14.67 -49.06
N ASP A 432 20.78 14.88 -48.07
CA ASP A 432 19.98 16.10 -47.87
C ASP A 432 20.50 17.04 -46.74
N LEU A 433 21.55 16.67 -46.00
CA LEU A 433 22.10 17.47 -44.90
C LEU A 433 23.52 17.99 -45.23
N ASP A 434 23.69 19.31 -45.26
CA ASP A 434 25.01 19.95 -45.44
C ASP A 434 25.94 19.72 -44.21
N GLU A 435 25.36 19.45 -43.03
CA GLU A 435 26.12 19.18 -41.80
C GLU A 435 26.26 17.68 -41.49
N LYS A 436 27.50 17.25 -41.24
CA LYS A 436 27.82 15.88 -40.84
C LYS A 436 27.51 15.70 -39.35
N ILE A 437 26.52 14.87 -39.04
CA ILE A 437 26.19 14.49 -37.67
C ILE A 437 27.23 13.48 -37.16
N GLN A 438 27.77 13.71 -35.96
CA GLN A 438 28.70 12.79 -35.30
C GLN A 438 27.97 11.95 -34.25
N CYS A 439 28.16 10.64 -34.28
CA CYS A 439 27.58 9.70 -33.32
C CYS A 439 28.68 8.82 -32.73
N LYS A 440 28.79 8.75 -31.40
CA LYS A 440 29.74 7.87 -30.71
C LYS A 440 29.06 6.54 -30.39
N VAL A 441 29.70 5.45 -30.79
CA VAL A 441 29.23 4.07 -30.56
C VAL A 441 30.39 3.21 -30.04
N LEU A 442 30.12 1.95 -29.67
CA LEU A 442 31.16 1.00 -29.27
C LEU A 442 31.50 0.05 -30.43
N ASP A 443 32.76 -0.34 -30.55
CA ASP A 443 33.21 -1.32 -31.56
C ASP A 443 32.53 -2.69 -31.40
N CYS A 444 32.09 -3.01 -30.19
CA CYS A 444 31.32 -4.19 -29.86
C CYS A 444 29.80 -4.01 -30.01
N ASP A 445 29.28 -2.85 -30.46
CA ASP A 445 27.85 -2.74 -30.73
C ASP A 445 27.47 -3.57 -31.97
N THR A 446 26.32 -4.25 -31.92
CA THR A 446 25.71 -4.90 -33.10
C THR A 446 25.30 -3.88 -34.15
N ILE A 447 25.12 -4.30 -35.39
CA ILE A 447 24.72 -3.38 -36.46
C ILE A 447 23.34 -2.79 -36.18
N THR A 448 22.40 -3.56 -35.62
CA THR A 448 21.10 -3.02 -35.18
C THR A 448 21.23 -2.01 -34.04
N GLN A 449 22.10 -2.23 -33.05
CA GLN A 449 22.36 -1.25 -31.99
C GLN A 449 22.94 0.04 -32.56
N VAL A 450 23.88 -0.06 -33.51
CA VAL A 450 24.46 1.11 -34.21
C VAL A 450 23.38 1.87 -34.97
N LYS A 451 22.53 1.18 -35.75
CA LYS A 451 21.40 1.81 -36.44
C LYS A 451 20.48 2.54 -35.47
N SER A 452 20.14 1.94 -34.34
CA SER A 452 19.32 2.57 -33.30
C SER A 452 19.96 3.85 -32.75
N LYS A 453 21.26 3.83 -32.43
CA LYS A 453 22.00 5.00 -31.93
C LYS A 453 22.09 6.12 -32.97
N ILE A 454 22.25 5.76 -34.25
CA ILE A 454 22.22 6.73 -35.36
C ILE A 454 20.83 7.36 -35.48
N LEU A 455 19.76 6.57 -35.44
CA LEU A 455 18.39 7.09 -35.50
C LEU A 455 18.08 8.01 -34.31
N ASP A 456 18.56 7.68 -33.10
CA ASP A 456 18.43 8.56 -31.94
C ASP A 456 19.16 9.90 -32.12
N ALA A 457 20.30 9.92 -32.81
CA ALA A 457 21.04 11.14 -33.11
C ALA A 457 20.37 11.97 -34.22
N LEU A 458 19.92 11.33 -35.31
CA LEU A 458 19.28 11.99 -36.45
C LEU A 458 17.89 12.53 -36.12
N PHE A 459 17.10 11.75 -35.38
CA PHE A 459 15.70 12.02 -35.07
C PHE A 459 15.51 12.40 -33.59
N LYS A 460 16.50 13.08 -32.99
CA LYS A 460 16.51 13.42 -31.55
C LYS A 460 15.22 14.12 -31.08
N ASN A 461 14.63 14.95 -31.95
CA ASN A 461 13.46 15.79 -31.71
C ASN A 461 12.16 15.21 -32.29
N THR A 462 12.19 14.01 -32.85
CA THR A 462 11.01 13.38 -33.48
C THR A 462 10.45 12.30 -32.54
N PRO A 463 9.12 12.25 -32.32
CA PRO A 463 8.47 11.16 -31.57
C PRO A 463 8.84 9.78 -32.13
N PHE A 464 8.96 8.76 -31.26
CA PHE A 464 9.49 7.45 -31.69
C PHE A 464 8.62 6.79 -32.78
N SER A 465 7.30 6.87 -32.69
CA SER A 465 6.37 6.28 -33.66
C SER A 465 6.47 6.87 -35.08
N MET A 466 7.02 8.07 -35.22
CA MET A 466 7.21 8.76 -36.51
C MET A 466 8.58 8.47 -37.14
N ARG A 467 9.45 7.72 -36.46
CA ARG A 467 10.80 7.40 -36.97
C ARG A 467 10.77 6.16 -37.86
N PRO A 468 11.68 6.05 -38.84
CA PRO A 468 11.87 4.80 -39.57
C PRO A 468 12.24 3.65 -38.63
N SER A 469 11.74 2.45 -38.92
CA SER A 469 12.15 1.25 -38.19
C SER A 469 13.61 0.91 -38.48
N VAL A 470 14.34 0.43 -37.46
CA VAL A 470 15.69 -0.12 -37.66
C VAL A 470 15.70 -1.29 -38.64
N HIS A 471 14.57 -1.95 -38.88
CA HIS A 471 14.45 -3.09 -39.79
C HIS A 471 14.25 -2.68 -41.26
N ASP A 472 13.77 -1.46 -41.50
CA ASP A 472 13.52 -0.94 -42.85
C ASP A 472 14.77 -0.26 -43.45
N LEU A 473 15.84 -0.21 -42.67
CA LEU A 473 17.08 0.48 -43.00
C LEU A 473 18.27 -0.47 -42.99
N ASP A 474 19.16 -0.30 -43.96
CA ASP A 474 20.48 -0.90 -43.97
C ASP A 474 21.55 0.15 -43.63
N LEU A 475 22.65 -0.28 -43.01
CA LEU A 475 23.77 0.58 -42.65
C LEU A 475 24.88 0.43 -43.68
N GLU A 476 25.20 1.49 -44.40
CA GLU A 476 26.26 1.51 -45.39
C GLU A 476 27.54 2.16 -44.83
N TRP A 477 28.65 1.44 -44.89
CA TRP A 477 29.98 1.96 -44.62
C TRP A 477 30.64 2.47 -45.91
N ARG A 478 30.96 3.77 -45.94
CA ARG A 478 31.61 4.44 -47.08
C ARG A 478 33.13 4.43 -46.91
N HIS A 479 33.79 3.38 -47.41
CA HIS A 479 35.23 3.20 -47.28
C HIS A 479 36.00 3.97 -48.36
N GLY A 480 36.02 5.31 -48.29
CA GLY A 480 36.89 6.17 -49.12
C GLY A 480 36.98 5.77 -50.60
N ARG A 481 38.20 5.55 -51.12
CA ARG A 481 38.47 5.13 -52.51
C ARG A 481 38.10 3.65 -52.82
N GLY A 482 37.60 2.90 -51.85
CA GLY A 482 37.39 1.44 -51.89
C GLY A 482 35.93 0.97 -52.05
N GLY A 483 34.98 1.88 -52.23
CA GLY A 483 33.55 1.55 -52.45
C GLY A 483 32.68 1.60 -51.20
N HIS A 484 31.45 1.12 -51.34
CA HIS A 484 30.41 1.10 -50.31
C HIS A 484 30.18 -0.33 -49.84
N LEU A 485 30.08 -0.56 -48.52
CA LEU A 485 29.77 -1.87 -47.94
C LEU A 485 28.56 -1.80 -47.02
N THR A 486 27.52 -2.55 -47.33
CA THR A 486 26.36 -2.71 -46.43
C THR A 486 26.69 -3.66 -45.30
N LEU A 487 26.52 -3.19 -44.06
CA LEU A 487 26.73 -3.96 -42.84
C LEU A 487 25.40 -4.57 -42.39
N GLN A 488 25.43 -5.83 -41.96
CA GLN A 488 24.27 -6.55 -41.44
C GLN A 488 24.64 -7.31 -40.16
N ASP A 489 23.64 -7.57 -39.31
CA ASP A 489 23.82 -8.37 -38.08
C ASP A 489 24.23 -9.82 -38.38
N GLU A 490 23.81 -10.34 -39.54
CA GLU A 490 24.25 -11.62 -40.09
C GLU A 490 24.52 -11.45 -41.59
N ASP A 491 25.66 -11.96 -42.05
CA ASP A 491 26.05 -12.00 -43.46
C ASP A 491 26.89 -13.25 -43.76
N LEU A 492 27.41 -13.37 -44.98
CA LEU A 492 28.26 -14.50 -45.39
C LEU A 492 29.58 -14.60 -44.59
N THR A 493 29.96 -13.53 -43.87
CA THR A 493 31.20 -13.48 -43.09
C THR A 493 30.98 -13.81 -41.62
N THR A 494 29.73 -13.99 -41.19
CA THR A 494 29.37 -14.27 -39.79
C THR A 494 30.04 -15.54 -39.25
N LYS A 495 30.72 -15.39 -38.11
CA LYS A 495 31.49 -16.48 -37.49
C LYS A 495 30.59 -17.45 -36.74
N THR A 496 30.67 -18.72 -37.10
CA THR A 496 30.02 -19.83 -36.39
C THR A 496 31.08 -20.74 -35.76
N ILE A 497 31.07 -20.87 -34.44
CA ILE A 497 32.04 -21.65 -33.67
C ILE A 497 31.30 -22.63 -32.75
N GLY A 498 31.43 -23.93 -33.00
CA GLY A 498 30.89 -24.98 -32.12
C GLY A 498 29.38 -24.93 -31.95
N GLY A 499 28.62 -24.73 -33.04
CA GLY A 499 27.16 -24.60 -33.01
C GLY A 499 26.63 -23.24 -32.52
N TRP A 500 27.52 -22.29 -32.23
CA TRP A 500 27.16 -20.92 -31.85
C TRP A 500 27.52 -19.93 -32.95
N LYS A 501 26.54 -19.13 -33.38
CA LYS A 501 26.71 -18.01 -34.30
C LYS A 501 26.82 -16.70 -33.52
N ARG A 502 27.87 -15.92 -33.76
CA ARG A 502 28.06 -14.61 -33.13
C ARG A 502 27.45 -13.52 -34.00
N ILE A 503 26.60 -12.65 -33.44
CA ILE A 503 26.06 -11.50 -34.17
C ILE A 503 27.22 -10.56 -34.57
N ASN A 504 27.18 -10.07 -35.81
CA ASN A 504 28.21 -9.17 -36.35
C ASN A 504 28.18 -7.82 -35.62
N THR A 505 29.37 -7.30 -35.30
CA THR A 505 29.58 -5.99 -34.65
C THR A 505 30.47 -5.10 -35.53
N LEU A 506 30.68 -3.83 -35.19
CA LEU A 506 31.63 -2.97 -35.93
C LEU A 506 33.06 -3.55 -35.95
N ALA A 507 33.51 -4.11 -34.82
CA ALA A 507 34.79 -4.78 -34.71
C ALA A 507 34.92 -6.01 -35.62
N HIS A 508 33.80 -6.69 -35.94
CA HIS A 508 33.80 -7.81 -36.89
C HIS A 508 34.21 -7.34 -38.30
N TYR A 509 33.75 -6.17 -38.72
CA TYR A 509 34.11 -5.53 -39.99
C TYR A 509 35.44 -4.74 -39.93
N GLY A 510 36.15 -4.77 -38.80
CA GLY A 510 37.45 -4.10 -38.64
C GLY A 510 37.36 -2.60 -38.35
N ILE A 511 36.19 -2.07 -38.00
CA ILE A 511 35.96 -0.65 -37.71
C ILE A 511 36.24 -0.39 -36.22
N LYS A 512 37.24 0.45 -35.91
CA LYS A 512 37.74 0.61 -34.52
C LYS A 512 37.87 2.03 -33.97
N GLU A 513 37.94 3.06 -34.83
CA GLU A 513 38.22 4.44 -34.40
C GLU A 513 37.25 5.45 -35.00
N SER A 514 37.23 5.58 -36.34
CA SER A 514 36.33 6.47 -37.05
C SER A 514 35.84 5.84 -38.35
N ALA A 515 34.58 6.07 -38.69
CA ALA A 515 33.99 5.60 -39.94
C ALA A 515 32.94 6.57 -40.48
N VAL A 516 32.84 6.64 -41.81
CA VAL A 516 31.79 7.39 -42.51
C VAL A 516 30.67 6.42 -42.85
N MET A 517 29.46 6.71 -42.37
CA MET A 517 28.31 5.83 -42.49
C MET A 517 27.12 6.55 -43.15
N SER A 518 26.23 5.80 -43.76
CA SER A 518 24.94 6.29 -44.27
C SER A 518 23.84 5.28 -44.00
N LEU A 519 22.62 5.74 -43.75
CA LEU A 519 21.44 4.90 -43.63
C LEU A 519 20.71 4.88 -44.98
N ILE A 520 20.47 3.69 -45.51
CA ILE A 520 19.77 3.50 -46.79
C ILE A 520 18.50 2.70 -46.56
N ALA A 521 17.42 3.04 -47.29
CA ALA A 521 16.19 2.27 -47.25
C ALA A 521 16.41 0.88 -47.87
N ARG A 522 15.97 -0.16 -47.16
CA ARG A 522 16.08 -1.54 -47.64
C ARG A 522 15.09 -1.77 -48.78
N GLN A 523 15.60 -2.11 -49.97
CA GLN A 523 14.75 -2.51 -51.09
C GLN A 523 14.29 -3.96 -50.87
N ASN A 524 12.99 -4.17 -50.68
CA ASN A 524 12.43 -5.52 -50.56
C ASN A 524 12.46 -6.21 -51.94
N ASP A 525 13.30 -7.22 -52.12
CA ASP A 525 13.39 -8.08 -53.33
C ASP A 525 12.18 -9.02 -53.53
N ASN A 526 10.99 -8.67 -53.05
CA ASN A 526 9.76 -9.47 -53.20
C ASN A 526 8.86 -8.99 -54.35
N TYR A 527 9.43 -8.51 -55.45
CA TYR A 527 8.71 -8.28 -56.70
C TYR A 527 9.00 -9.37 -57.72
N ASN A 528 8.36 -10.52 -57.55
CA ASN A 528 8.02 -11.39 -58.68
C ASN A 528 6.72 -12.13 -58.37
N ASN A 529 5.61 -11.41 -58.49
CA ASN A 529 4.35 -11.86 -59.12
C ASN A 529 3.24 -10.85 -58.79
N PHE A 530 3.03 -9.87 -59.67
CA PHE A 530 1.73 -9.38 -60.15
C PHE A 530 2.01 -8.17 -61.05
N SER A 531 2.08 -8.47 -62.34
CA SER A 531 2.21 -7.51 -63.43
C SER A 531 0.93 -6.69 -63.60
N ASN A 532 1.00 -5.41 -63.24
CA ASN A 532 0.50 -4.24 -64.00
C ASN A 532 0.23 -3.07 -63.06
N LYS A 533 1.25 -2.23 -62.83
CA LYS A 533 1.14 -0.77 -62.70
C LYS A 533 2.53 -0.16 -62.92
N GLN A 534 2.55 0.91 -63.69
CA GLN A 534 3.71 1.65 -64.19
C GLN A 534 4.67 2.13 -63.07
N PRO A 535 5.97 2.37 -63.38
CA PRO A 535 6.99 2.64 -62.38
C PRO A 535 6.97 4.10 -61.95
N TYR A 536 6.75 4.36 -60.67
CA TYR A 536 7.07 5.65 -60.03
C TYR A 536 8.29 5.45 -59.11
N PRO A 537 9.30 6.32 -59.17
CA PRO A 537 10.48 6.20 -58.31
C PRO A 537 10.12 6.66 -56.90
N ASN A 538 9.84 5.73 -55.98
CA ASN A 538 9.72 6.05 -54.56
C ASN A 538 11.12 6.16 -53.93
N CYS A 539 11.71 7.35 -54.07
CA CYS A 539 12.76 7.81 -53.17
C CYS A 539 12.05 8.38 -51.93
N TYR A 540 12.32 7.84 -50.74
CA TYR A 540 11.87 8.46 -49.49
C TYR A 540 12.69 9.74 -49.30
N TYR A 541 12.12 10.89 -49.66
CA TYR A 541 12.69 12.19 -49.36
C TYR A 541 12.51 12.48 -47.86
N ILE A 542 13.62 12.70 -47.15
CA ILE A 542 13.62 13.11 -45.75
C ILE A 542 13.46 14.63 -45.75
N ASN A 543 12.22 15.12 -45.76
CA ASN A 543 11.94 16.55 -45.74
C ASN A 543 11.84 17.04 -44.29
N ASN A 544 12.79 17.85 -43.85
CA ASN A 544 12.73 18.58 -42.58
C ASN A 544 12.62 20.07 -42.86
N SER A 545 11.43 20.51 -43.27
CA SER A 545 10.99 21.91 -43.14
C SER A 545 9.47 21.98 -43.37
N SER A 546 8.76 22.42 -42.32
CA SER A 546 7.35 22.80 -42.32
C SER A 546 6.31 21.67 -42.44
N SER A 547 5.75 21.30 -41.29
CA SER A 547 4.34 20.96 -41.05
C SER A 547 3.44 20.72 -42.27
N HIS A 548 3.22 19.44 -42.60
CA HIS A 548 1.98 18.77 -43.06
C HIS A 548 2.35 17.57 -43.94
N ILE A 549 2.38 16.37 -43.36
CA ILE A 549 2.33 15.12 -44.14
C ILE A 549 0.86 14.68 -44.16
N SER A 550 0.21 14.85 -45.32
CA SER A 550 -1.07 14.22 -45.61
C SER A 550 -0.82 12.75 -45.95
N ILE A 551 -0.96 11.86 -44.96
CA ILE A 551 -0.99 10.41 -45.18
C ILE A 551 -2.45 10.04 -45.47
N ASN A 552 -2.81 9.89 -46.75
CA ASN A 552 -4.00 9.15 -47.14
C ASN A 552 -3.66 7.66 -47.15
N GLY A 553 -4.34 6.88 -46.30
CA GLY A 553 -4.39 5.42 -46.37
C GLY A 553 -3.59 4.71 -45.29
N ASP A 554 -4.33 4.14 -44.33
CA ASP A 554 -3.99 3.04 -43.41
C ASP A 554 -2.82 3.25 -42.42
N MET A 555 -3.18 3.76 -41.24
CA MET A 555 -2.36 3.69 -40.02
C MET A 555 -2.14 2.22 -39.61
N VAL A 556 -1.00 1.66 -39.99
CA VAL A 556 -0.47 0.46 -39.32
C VAL A 556 0.28 0.93 -38.08
N HIS A 557 -0.37 0.85 -36.91
CA HIS A 557 0.28 1.06 -35.62
C HIS A 557 1.39 0.01 -35.40
N HIS A 558 2.64 0.38 -35.65
CA HIS A 558 3.79 -0.45 -35.29
C HIS A 558 3.98 -0.42 -33.77
N THR A 559 3.62 -1.52 -33.13
CA THR A 559 3.86 -1.76 -31.70
C THR A 559 5.34 -2.01 -31.43
N PRO A 560 5.85 -1.67 -30.23
CA PRO A 560 7.23 -1.98 -29.81
C PRO A 560 7.50 -3.47 -29.60
N THR A 561 6.52 -4.35 -29.83
CA THR A 561 6.66 -5.81 -29.78
C THR A 561 7.42 -6.39 -30.98
N LEU A 562 7.66 -5.60 -32.05
CA LEU A 562 8.39 -6.07 -33.23
C LEU A 562 9.92 -6.23 -33.01
N GLN A 563 10.52 -5.56 -32.01
CA GLN A 563 11.90 -5.89 -31.61
C GLN A 563 12.01 -7.31 -31.04
N GLN A 564 10.93 -7.81 -30.41
CA GLN A 564 10.88 -9.15 -29.84
C GLN A 564 10.50 -10.22 -30.88
N SER A 565 9.75 -9.85 -31.92
CA SER A 565 9.32 -10.79 -32.97
C SER A 565 10.47 -11.25 -33.86
N HIS A 566 11.49 -10.42 -34.12
CA HIS A 566 12.67 -10.86 -34.86
C HIS A 566 13.61 -11.72 -34.02
N LEU A 567 13.85 -11.41 -32.74
CA LEU A 567 14.61 -12.29 -31.82
C LEU A 567 13.89 -13.63 -31.58
N MET A 568 12.54 -13.62 -31.51
CA MET A 568 11.74 -14.84 -31.53
C MET A 568 11.80 -15.55 -32.89
N ASN A 569 11.83 -14.85 -34.02
CA ASN A 569 12.08 -15.46 -35.33
C ASN A 569 13.52 -15.98 -35.46
N PHE A 570 14.52 -15.36 -34.82
CA PHE A 570 15.90 -15.82 -34.73
C PHE A 570 16.02 -17.06 -33.83
N GLN A 571 15.30 -17.10 -32.71
CA GLN A 571 15.20 -18.30 -31.86
C GLN A 571 14.37 -19.42 -32.53
N ASN A 572 13.33 -19.08 -33.29
CA ASN A 572 12.50 -20.05 -34.03
C ASN A 572 13.23 -20.59 -35.27
N GLN A 573 14.02 -19.78 -35.98
CA GLN A 573 14.91 -20.26 -37.06
C GLN A 573 16.10 -21.07 -36.51
N ALA A 574 16.62 -20.72 -35.33
CA ALA A 574 17.62 -21.51 -34.62
C ALA A 574 17.09 -22.89 -34.16
N GLN A 575 15.80 -23.00 -33.81
CA GLN A 575 15.16 -24.29 -33.51
C GLN A 575 15.05 -25.20 -34.75
N GLN A 576 14.98 -24.63 -35.95
CA GLN A 576 14.97 -25.41 -37.21
C GLN A 576 16.38 -25.82 -37.68
N THR A 577 17.45 -25.14 -37.22
CA THR A 577 18.83 -25.32 -37.72
C THR A 577 19.85 -25.79 -36.68
N HIS A 578 19.46 -26.03 -35.42
CA HIS A 578 20.34 -26.41 -34.29
C HIS A 578 21.49 -25.40 -33.99
N VAL A 579 21.50 -24.20 -34.56
CA VAL A 579 22.55 -23.18 -34.33
C VAL A 579 22.05 -22.13 -33.34
N ARG A 580 22.74 -21.95 -32.21
CA ARG A 580 22.40 -20.95 -31.19
C ARG A 580 23.08 -19.61 -31.48
N ILE A 581 22.43 -18.49 -31.16
CA ILE A 581 22.95 -17.14 -31.43
C ILE A 581 23.43 -16.49 -30.13
N TYR A 582 24.52 -15.72 -30.18
CA TYR A 582 25.00 -14.92 -29.07
C TYR A 582 25.62 -13.60 -29.53
N HIS A 583 25.63 -12.58 -28.66
CA HIS A 583 26.30 -11.31 -28.93
C HIS A 583 27.64 -11.22 -28.17
N LEU A 584 27.56 -10.85 -26.89
CA LEU A 584 28.70 -10.70 -26.00
C LEU A 584 28.89 -11.97 -25.17
N VAL A 585 27.80 -12.49 -24.60
CA VAL A 585 27.80 -13.65 -23.69
C VAL A 585 27.06 -14.82 -24.32
N ARG A 586 27.60 -16.04 -24.18
CA ARG A 586 26.88 -17.28 -24.56
C ARG A 586 26.00 -17.72 -23.38
N SER A 587 24.72 -18.00 -23.62
CA SER A 587 23.83 -18.52 -22.58
C SER A 587 24.40 -19.81 -21.97
N ILE A 588 24.36 -19.91 -20.64
CA ILE A 588 25.11 -20.89 -19.82
C ILE A 588 24.41 -22.25 -19.71
N ASP A 589 23.27 -22.47 -20.36
CA ASP A 589 22.39 -23.62 -20.09
C ASP A 589 23.00 -25.02 -20.29
N GLU A 590 24.23 -25.16 -20.79
CA GLU A 590 24.90 -26.45 -20.98
C GLU A 590 26.36 -26.56 -20.48
N LYS A 591 26.80 -25.77 -19.49
CA LYS A 591 27.93 -26.25 -18.65
C LYS A 591 27.50 -27.30 -17.61
N THR A 592 26.27 -27.80 -17.70
CA THR A 592 25.66 -28.76 -16.75
C THR A 592 25.19 -30.07 -17.42
N SER A 593 25.70 -30.43 -18.59
CA SER A 593 25.40 -31.74 -19.24
C SER A 593 26.48 -32.80 -19.04
N LEU A 594 27.41 -32.61 -18.09
CA LEU A 594 28.27 -33.65 -17.53
C LEU A 594 28.41 -33.45 -16.01
N GLY A 595 27.38 -33.91 -15.27
CA GLY A 595 27.48 -34.30 -13.86
C GLY A 595 27.67 -33.21 -12.79
N GLN A 596 26.60 -32.50 -12.42
CA GLN A 596 26.21 -32.17 -11.04
C GLN A 596 24.95 -31.29 -11.05
N GLN A 597 23.80 -31.93 -10.85
CA GLN A 597 22.47 -31.34 -10.95
C GLN A 597 22.00 -30.67 -9.63
N GLN A 598 22.85 -29.83 -9.03
CA GLN A 598 22.50 -29.13 -7.77
C GLN A 598 22.56 -27.59 -7.80
N SER A 599 23.03 -26.91 -8.87
CA SER A 599 23.41 -25.50 -8.73
C SER A 599 22.59 -24.44 -9.50
N LEU A 600 21.30 -24.65 -9.78
CA LEU A 600 20.43 -23.60 -10.37
C LEU A 600 19.59 -22.84 -9.33
N HIS A 601 19.31 -23.45 -8.17
CA HIS A 601 18.74 -22.74 -7.01
C HIS A 601 19.79 -22.27 -5.99
N GLU A 602 21.07 -22.59 -6.18
CA GLU A 602 22.16 -22.17 -5.28
C GLU A 602 22.84 -20.84 -5.66
N ARG A 603 22.55 -20.27 -6.84
CA ARG A 603 23.17 -19.00 -7.26
C ARG A 603 22.51 -17.75 -6.67
N THR A 604 21.36 -17.89 -6.02
CA THR A 604 20.72 -16.80 -5.27
C THR A 604 21.40 -16.48 -3.93
N HIS A 605 22.40 -17.26 -3.50
CA HIS A 605 23.07 -17.09 -2.20
C HIS A 605 24.59 -16.86 -2.26
N LYS A 606 25.16 -16.56 -3.44
CA LYS A 606 26.57 -16.12 -3.52
C LYS A 606 26.62 -14.60 -3.48
N ALA A 607 27.29 -14.05 -2.47
CA ALA A 607 27.53 -12.61 -2.33
C ALA A 607 28.05 -12.04 -3.66
N ILE A 608 27.43 -10.97 -4.12
CA ILE A 608 27.79 -10.28 -5.36
C ILE A 608 29.26 -9.88 -5.27
N PRO A 609 30.10 -10.28 -6.23
CA PRO A 609 31.47 -9.81 -6.29
C PRO A 609 31.53 -8.28 -6.21
N GLU A 610 32.43 -7.76 -5.38
CA GLU A 610 32.59 -6.34 -5.06
C GLU A 610 32.60 -5.43 -6.30
N ILE A 611 33.25 -5.89 -7.38
CA ILE A 611 33.34 -5.21 -8.68
C ILE A 611 31.99 -4.95 -9.37
N PHE A 612 30.98 -5.76 -9.09
CA PHE A 612 29.64 -5.58 -9.66
C PHE A 612 28.82 -4.62 -8.82
N LEU A 613 29.00 -4.66 -7.49
CA LEU A 613 28.38 -3.71 -6.59
C LEU A 613 28.88 -2.28 -6.84
N THR A 614 30.17 -2.10 -7.13
CA THR A 614 30.72 -0.79 -7.53
C THR A 614 30.12 -0.28 -8.84
N ARG A 615 29.81 -1.14 -9.82
CA ARG A 615 29.12 -0.73 -11.07
C ARG A 615 27.68 -0.29 -10.82
N LEU A 616 26.95 -1.00 -9.96
CA LEU A 616 25.58 -0.62 -9.56
C LEU A 616 25.60 0.74 -8.85
N LEU A 617 26.52 0.92 -7.90
CA LEU A 617 26.73 2.18 -7.17
C LEU A 617 27.13 3.32 -8.11
N ALA A 618 28.02 3.06 -9.07
CA ALA A 618 28.42 4.06 -10.07
C ALA A 618 27.23 4.51 -10.92
N THR A 619 26.43 3.56 -11.40
CA THR A 619 25.22 3.85 -12.18
C THR A 619 24.21 4.64 -11.34
N LYS A 620 23.95 4.21 -10.10
CA LYS A 620 23.06 4.90 -9.15
C LYS A 620 23.52 6.33 -8.88
N GLY A 621 24.79 6.50 -8.52
CA GLY A 621 25.37 7.82 -8.24
C GLY A 621 25.30 8.77 -9.44
N THR A 622 25.39 8.24 -10.66
CA THR A 622 25.30 9.03 -11.90
C THR A 622 23.87 9.51 -12.19
N ILE A 623 22.83 8.75 -11.83
CA ILE A 623 21.44 9.15 -12.09
C ILE A 623 20.73 9.76 -10.87
N GLN A 624 21.37 9.75 -9.70
CA GLN A 624 20.75 10.05 -8.40
C GLN A 624 19.94 11.35 -8.40
N LYS A 625 20.53 12.43 -8.93
CA LYS A 625 19.86 13.74 -8.97
C LYS A 625 18.54 13.70 -9.74
N PHE A 626 18.46 12.98 -10.86
CA PHE A 626 17.21 12.86 -11.62
C PHE A 626 16.14 12.08 -10.87
N VAL A 627 16.54 11.10 -10.04
CA VAL A 627 15.62 10.38 -9.14
C VAL A 627 15.10 11.34 -8.06
N ASP A 628 15.99 12.09 -7.43
CA ASP A 628 15.65 13.07 -6.38
C ASP A 628 14.76 14.19 -6.92
N ASP A 629 15.09 14.76 -8.08
CA ASP A 629 14.32 15.82 -8.74
C ASP A 629 12.91 15.31 -9.10
N PHE A 630 12.79 14.09 -9.61
CA PHE A 630 11.49 13.49 -9.93
C PHE A 630 10.66 13.20 -8.68
N PHE A 631 11.24 12.57 -7.65
CA PHE A 631 10.53 12.33 -6.38
C PHE A 631 10.13 13.64 -5.69
N GLY A 632 11.00 14.65 -5.73
CA GLY A 632 10.70 16.01 -5.27
C GLY A 632 9.53 16.62 -6.02
N THR A 633 9.46 16.45 -7.34
CA THR A 633 8.36 16.96 -8.16
C THR A 633 7.01 16.36 -7.77
N ILE A 634 6.93 15.03 -7.62
CA ILE A 634 5.65 14.33 -7.41
C ILE A 634 5.21 14.24 -5.94
N LEU A 635 6.13 14.47 -4.99
CA LEU A 635 5.86 14.49 -3.54
C LEU A 635 5.83 15.90 -2.95
N THR A 636 5.67 16.93 -3.78
CA THR A 636 5.49 18.32 -3.32
C THR A 636 4.07 18.79 -3.63
N VAL A 637 3.40 19.36 -2.63
CA VAL A 637 2.09 20.00 -2.84
C VAL A 637 2.29 21.35 -3.53
N ASN A 638 1.60 21.55 -4.65
CA ASN A 638 1.65 22.80 -5.40
C ASN A 638 0.27 23.14 -5.98
N SER A 639 0.13 24.33 -6.55
CA SER A 639 -1.14 24.81 -7.12
C SER A 639 -1.59 24.08 -8.39
N MET A 640 -0.70 23.32 -9.03
CA MET A 640 -1.02 22.50 -10.20
C MET A 640 -1.60 21.14 -9.80
N LEU A 641 -1.48 20.73 -8.53
CA LEU A 641 -1.97 19.44 -8.06
C LEU A 641 -3.50 19.37 -8.23
N PRO A 642 -4.04 18.36 -8.94
CA PRO A 642 -5.47 18.30 -9.21
C PRO A 642 -6.32 18.22 -7.94
N PRO A 643 -7.49 18.88 -7.90
CA PRO A 643 -8.40 18.85 -6.75
C PRO A 643 -8.83 17.43 -6.37
N ALA A 644 -8.89 16.52 -7.34
CA ALA A 644 -9.19 15.10 -7.13
C ALA A 644 -8.29 14.41 -6.10
N VAL A 645 -7.00 14.79 -6.01
CA VAL A 645 -6.05 14.20 -5.05
C VAL A 645 -6.46 14.52 -3.61
N LYS A 646 -6.66 15.81 -3.34
CA LYS A 646 -7.13 16.30 -2.04
C LYS A 646 -8.51 15.73 -1.70
N TRP A 647 -9.43 15.70 -2.66
CA TRP A 647 -10.76 15.14 -2.50
C TRP A 647 -10.75 13.65 -2.08
N ILE A 648 -9.94 12.81 -2.73
CA ILE A 648 -9.81 11.38 -2.33
C ILE A 648 -9.22 11.27 -0.93
N PHE A 649 -8.18 12.05 -0.63
CA PHE A 649 -7.50 11.96 0.67
C PHE A 649 -8.41 12.41 1.81
N ASP A 650 -9.23 13.45 1.60
CA ASP A 650 -10.24 13.89 2.56
C ASP A 650 -11.31 12.81 2.78
N ILE A 651 -11.77 12.12 1.72
CA ILE A 651 -12.71 11.00 1.86
C ILE A 651 -12.11 9.89 2.74
N LEU A 652 -10.83 9.55 2.52
CA LEU A 652 -10.14 8.53 3.30
C LEU A 652 -9.97 8.94 4.77
N ASP A 653 -9.58 10.20 5.02
CA ASP A 653 -9.42 10.76 6.36
C ASP A 653 -10.76 10.83 7.10
N ASP A 654 -11.83 11.27 6.44
CA ASP A 654 -13.16 11.36 7.03
C ASP A 654 -13.80 10.00 7.26
N ALA A 655 -13.55 9.02 6.38
CA ALA A 655 -13.97 7.65 6.62
C ALA A 655 -13.23 7.05 7.82
N ALA A 656 -11.91 7.24 7.93
CA ALA A 656 -11.14 6.79 9.07
C ALA A 656 -11.65 7.37 10.39
N LYS A 657 -11.95 8.68 10.42
CA LYS A 657 -12.57 9.33 11.59
C LYS A 657 -13.95 8.75 11.91
N ARG A 658 -14.83 8.59 10.92
CA ARG A 658 -16.20 8.07 11.10
C ARG A 658 -16.22 6.64 11.66
N HIS A 659 -15.27 5.80 11.25
CA HIS A 659 -15.15 4.43 11.75
C HIS A 659 -14.28 4.31 13.01
N GLY A 660 -13.78 5.41 13.57
CA GLY A 660 -12.97 5.41 14.79
C GLY A 660 -11.61 4.71 14.62
N ILE A 661 -10.99 4.80 13.43
CA ILE A 661 -9.67 4.23 13.17
C ILE A 661 -8.62 5.10 13.86
N ILE A 662 -7.99 4.55 14.91
CA ILE A 662 -6.97 5.24 15.71
C ILE A 662 -5.56 5.05 15.12
N ASP A 663 -5.34 3.95 14.40
CA ASP A 663 -4.04 3.59 13.83
C ASP A 663 -3.72 4.44 12.57
N PRO A 664 -2.72 5.34 12.61
CA PRO A 664 -2.35 6.16 11.47
C PRO A 664 -1.78 5.36 10.30
N ASP A 665 -1.23 4.15 10.55
CA ASP A 665 -0.68 3.30 9.50
C ASP A 665 -1.75 2.83 8.50
N VAL A 666 -2.99 2.66 8.97
CA VAL A 666 -4.12 2.26 8.12
C VAL A 666 -4.42 3.36 7.09
N VAL A 667 -4.53 4.60 7.55
CA VAL A 667 -4.82 5.76 6.68
C VAL A 667 -3.66 6.05 5.75
N HIS A 668 -2.43 5.95 6.25
CA HIS A 668 -1.22 6.04 5.44
C HIS A 668 -1.20 4.99 4.32
N ALA A 669 -1.56 3.74 4.64
CA ALA A 669 -1.66 2.67 3.65
C ALA A 669 -2.76 2.94 2.62
N TRP A 670 -3.92 3.45 3.03
CA TRP A 670 -5.00 3.81 2.10
C TRP A 670 -4.59 4.91 1.11
N LYS A 671 -3.95 5.97 1.60
CA LYS A 671 -3.41 7.06 0.77
C LYS A 671 -2.33 6.56 -0.20
N SER A 672 -1.43 5.71 0.29
CA SER A 672 -0.37 5.11 -0.52
C SER A 672 -0.93 4.19 -1.62
N ASN A 673 -1.91 3.36 -1.29
CA ASN A 673 -2.55 2.42 -2.21
C ASN A 673 -3.49 3.10 -3.23
N SER A 674 -4.01 4.30 -2.93
CA SER A 674 -4.93 5.02 -3.82
C SER A 674 -4.20 5.80 -4.93
N LEU A 675 -3.05 6.40 -4.63
CA LEU A 675 -2.32 7.28 -5.56
C LEU A 675 -0.87 6.83 -5.81
N PRO A 676 0.11 6.95 -4.89
CA PRO A 676 1.51 6.60 -5.18
C PRO A 676 1.73 5.21 -5.76
N LEU A 677 1.18 4.17 -5.14
CA LEU A 677 1.44 2.78 -5.52
C LEU A 677 0.64 2.33 -6.76
N ARG A 678 -0.43 3.05 -7.10
CA ARG A 678 -1.37 2.66 -8.16
C ARG A 678 -1.20 3.49 -9.43
N PHE A 679 -0.95 4.79 -9.28
CA PHE A 679 -0.71 5.71 -10.37
C PHE A 679 0.80 5.91 -10.59
N TRP A 680 1.52 6.49 -9.64
CA TRP A 680 2.92 6.91 -9.87
C TRP A 680 3.87 5.74 -10.14
N VAL A 681 3.78 4.64 -9.40
CA VAL A 681 4.58 3.42 -9.68
C VAL A 681 4.38 2.94 -11.13
N ASN A 682 3.15 3.06 -11.65
CA ASN A 682 2.84 2.61 -13.00
C ASN A 682 3.50 3.50 -14.06
N PHE A 683 3.51 4.82 -13.87
CA PHE A 683 4.17 5.78 -14.77
C PHE A 683 5.70 5.75 -14.67
N ILE A 684 6.26 5.46 -13.49
CA ILE A 684 7.70 5.24 -13.35
C ILE A 684 8.13 3.99 -14.14
N LYS A 685 7.38 2.89 -14.02
CA LYS A 685 7.67 1.65 -14.76
C LYS A 685 7.39 1.78 -16.25
N ASN A 686 6.35 2.52 -16.62
CA ASN A 686 5.85 2.63 -17.98
C ASN A 686 5.77 4.09 -18.41
N PRO A 687 6.93 4.77 -18.62
CA PRO A 687 6.94 6.13 -19.14
C PRO A 687 6.36 6.21 -20.56
N ASP A 688 6.30 5.08 -21.28
CA ASP A 688 5.64 4.92 -22.58
C ASP A 688 4.09 5.00 -22.51
N PHE A 689 3.53 5.19 -21.32
CA PHE A 689 2.11 5.54 -21.14
C PHE A 689 1.82 7.01 -21.38
N ILE A 690 2.81 7.88 -21.22
CA ILE A 690 2.67 9.33 -21.43
C ILE A 690 3.59 9.87 -22.53
N PHE A 691 4.67 9.17 -22.88
CA PHE A 691 5.59 9.58 -23.94
C PHE A 691 5.63 8.60 -25.11
N ASP A 692 5.80 9.13 -26.31
CA ASP A 692 6.07 8.34 -27.51
C ASP A 692 7.57 7.98 -27.58
N ILE A 693 7.94 6.93 -26.85
CA ILE A 693 9.31 6.46 -26.66
C ILE A 693 9.41 4.94 -26.83
N ASN A 694 10.61 4.47 -27.16
CA ASN A 694 10.93 3.04 -27.13
C ASN A 694 11.70 2.67 -25.86
N LYS A 695 11.08 1.87 -25.00
CA LYS A 695 11.65 1.38 -23.75
C LYS A 695 12.32 0.02 -23.96
N SER A 696 13.65 -0.04 -23.87
CA SER A 696 14.40 -1.30 -23.98
C SER A 696 14.26 -2.14 -22.69
N PRO A 697 14.45 -3.47 -22.75
CA PRO A 697 14.37 -4.33 -21.56
C PRO A 697 15.37 -3.97 -20.45
N SER A 698 16.55 -3.47 -20.81
CA SER A 698 17.55 -3.00 -19.83
C SER A 698 17.08 -1.73 -19.11
N VAL A 699 16.46 -0.80 -19.84
CA VAL A 699 15.87 0.42 -19.27
C VAL A 699 14.68 0.08 -18.37
N ASP A 700 13.81 -0.82 -18.81
CA ASP A 700 12.65 -1.31 -18.04
C ASP A 700 13.06 -1.92 -16.69
N ALA A 701 14.15 -2.70 -16.68
CA ALA A 701 14.71 -3.25 -15.44
C ALA A 701 15.22 -2.17 -14.48
N CYS A 702 15.87 -1.12 -14.99
CA CYS A 702 16.33 0.01 -14.18
C CYS A 702 15.16 0.85 -13.63
N LEU A 703 14.15 1.14 -14.46
CA LEU A 703 12.93 1.82 -14.04
C LEU A 703 12.17 1.02 -12.98
N SER A 704 12.16 -0.32 -13.09
CA SER A 704 11.56 -1.20 -12.09
C SER A 704 12.28 -1.13 -10.74
N VAL A 705 13.60 -0.97 -10.73
CA VAL A 705 14.38 -0.73 -9.49
C VAL A 705 13.96 0.60 -8.85
N ILE A 706 13.85 1.68 -9.61
CA ILE A 706 13.44 3.01 -9.11
C ILE A 706 11.99 2.98 -8.61
N ALA A 707 11.09 2.35 -9.35
CA ALA A 707 9.70 2.17 -8.94
C ALA A 707 9.61 1.39 -7.63
N GLN A 708 10.46 0.36 -7.44
CA GLN A 708 10.52 -0.38 -6.19
C GLN A 708 11.05 0.47 -5.03
N THR A 709 12.05 1.33 -5.26
CA THR A 709 12.50 2.32 -4.27
C THR A 709 11.38 3.28 -3.88
N PHE A 710 10.59 3.77 -4.84
CA PHE A 710 9.42 4.61 -4.57
C PHE A 710 8.31 3.85 -3.81
N MET A 711 8.12 2.56 -4.09
CA MET A 711 7.20 1.72 -3.30
C MET A 711 7.68 1.57 -1.86
N ASP A 712 8.99 1.36 -1.64
CA ASP A 712 9.59 1.21 -0.32
C ASP A 712 9.57 2.52 0.49
N SER A 713 9.58 3.68 -0.15
CA SER A 713 9.41 4.99 0.50
C SER A 713 7.98 5.24 0.99
N CYS A 714 6.98 4.57 0.39
CA CYS A 714 5.59 4.61 0.84
C CYS A 714 5.30 3.62 2.00
N SER A 715 6.29 2.85 2.46
CA SER A 715 6.12 1.92 3.58
C SER A 715 6.45 2.59 4.92
N THR A 716 5.56 2.44 5.90
CA THR A 716 5.82 2.87 7.30
C THR A 716 6.75 1.91 8.03
N THR A 717 6.97 0.70 7.51
CA THR A 717 7.82 -0.30 8.15
C THR A 717 9.29 -0.12 7.75
N GLU A 718 10.17 0.01 8.75
CA GLU A 718 11.62 -0.01 8.51
C GLU A 718 12.12 -1.43 8.26
N TYR A 719 12.69 -1.66 7.08
CA TYR A 719 13.29 -2.94 6.74
C TYR A 719 14.73 -3.00 7.24
N ARG A 720 15.04 -3.97 8.11
CA ARG A 720 16.41 -4.21 8.55
C ARG A 720 17.20 -4.90 7.46
N LEU A 721 18.23 -4.22 6.96
CA LEU A 721 19.06 -4.75 5.88
C LEU A 721 19.99 -5.84 6.40
N GLY A 722 20.04 -6.97 5.70
CA GLY A 722 20.97 -8.06 5.92
C GLY A 722 21.72 -8.41 4.64
N LYS A 723 22.57 -9.44 4.70
CA LYS A 723 23.32 -9.92 3.52
C LYS A 723 22.41 -10.50 2.43
N ASP A 724 21.25 -11.01 2.83
CA ASP A 724 20.24 -11.58 1.95
C ASP A 724 19.21 -10.53 1.49
N SER A 725 19.42 -9.25 1.79
CA SER A 725 18.58 -8.18 1.28
C SER A 725 18.71 -8.07 -0.25
N PRO A 726 17.59 -7.84 -0.97
CA PRO A 726 17.64 -7.53 -2.40
C PRO A 726 18.56 -6.35 -2.71
N SER A 727 19.30 -6.44 -3.81
CA SER A 727 20.31 -5.45 -4.20
C SER A 727 19.75 -4.04 -4.39
N ASN A 728 18.55 -3.90 -4.95
CA ASN A 728 17.87 -2.61 -5.07
C ASN A 728 17.60 -1.95 -3.71
N LYS A 729 17.25 -2.73 -2.67
CA LYS A 729 17.04 -2.20 -1.31
C LYS A 729 18.36 -1.78 -0.66
N LEU A 730 19.43 -2.53 -0.90
CA LEU A 730 20.77 -2.17 -0.44
C LEU A 730 21.28 -0.89 -1.12
N LEU A 731 20.98 -0.74 -2.42
CA LEU A 731 21.44 0.36 -3.25
C LEU A 731 20.88 1.73 -2.83
N PHE A 732 19.61 1.78 -2.42
CA PHE A 732 18.90 3.00 -1.99
C PHE A 732 18.68 3.10 -0.47
N ALA A 733 19.32 2.21 0.30
CA ALA A 733 19.15 2.10 1.76
C ALA A 733 19.29 3.44 2.51
N LYS A 734 20.26 4.27 2.10
CA LYS A 734 20.56 5.57 2.74
C LYS A 734 19.56 6.66 2.38
N ASP A 735 18.97 6.57 1.20
CA ASP A 735 18.07 7.60 0.65
C ASP A 735 16.62 7.37 1.10
N LEU A 736 16.25 6.10 1.39
CA LEU A 736 14.90 5.71 1.82
C LEU A 736 14.34 6.51 3.00
N PRO A 737 15.09 6.80 4.10
CA PRO A 737 14.57 7.61 5.19
C PRO A 737 14.14 9.01 4.74
N GLN A 738 14.92 9.66 3.89
CA GLN A 738 14.59 10.98 3.33
C GLN A 738 13.34 10.90 2.45
N TYR A 739 13.23 9.88 1.58
CA TYR A 739 12.03 9.72 0.76
C TYR A 739 10.78 9.41 1.57
N ARG A 740 10.90 8.67 2.68
CA ARG A 740 9.77 8.44 3.61
C ARG A 740 9.32 9.72 4.28
N GLU A 741 10.27 10.57 4.67
CA GLU A 741 9.97 11.90 5.22
C GLU A 741 9.23 12.74 4.17
N MET A 742 9.66 12.72 2.91
CA MET A 742 8.95 13.41 1.81
C MET A 742 7.52 12.90 1.65
N VAL A 743 7.28 11.58 1.70
CA VAL A 743 5.91 11.01 1.61
C VAL A 743 5.06 11.44 2.81
N ALA A 744 5.62 11.39 4.03
CA ALA A 744 4.91 11.81 5.24
C ALA A 744 4.56 13.31 5.19
N ASN A 745 5.49 14.15 4.73
CA ASN A 745 5.28 15.58 4.56
C ASN A 745 4.22 15.85 3.49
N PHE A 746 4.27 15.17 2.34
CA PHE A 746 3.26 15.29 1.29
C PHE A 746 1.84 15.00 1.80
N TYR A 747 1.66 13.91 2.57
CA TYR A 747 0.35 13.58 3.15
C TYR A 747 -0.11 14.61 4.19
N THR A 748 0.84 15.15 4.96
CA THR A 748 0.58 16.20 5.94
C THR A 748 0.17 17.49 5.25
N GLU A 749 0.90 17.93 4.23
CA GLU A 749 0.60 19.14 3.47
C GLU A 749 -0.76 19.05 2.76
N ILE A 750 -1.09 17.91 2.14
CA ILE A 750 -2.43 17.69 1.56
C ILE A 750 -3.51 17.80 2.65
N ALA A 751 -3.29 17.22 3.83
CA ALA A 751 -4.26 17.34 4.92
C ALA A 751 -4.48 18.80 5.36
N HIS A 752 -3.44 19.64 5.30
CA HIS A 752 -3.52 21.07 5.62
C HIS A 752 -4.08 21.95 4.50
N MET A 753 -4.19 21.44 3.26
CA MET A 753 -4.86 22.17 2.18
C MET A 753 -6.32 22.47 2.57
N PRO A 754 -6.88 23.61 2.12
CA PRO A 754 -8.28 23.93 2.34
C PRO A 754 -9.17 22.81 1.78
N GLN A 755 -10.27 22.54 2.47
CA GLN A 755 -11.27 21.59 2.00
C GLN A 755 -11.83 22.07 0.67
N ILE A 756 -11.90 21.17 -0.31
CA ILE A 756 -12.47 21.48 -1.62
C ILE A 756 -14.00 21.47 -1.49
N SER A 757 -14.64 22.57 -1.91
CA SER A 757 -16.10 22.63 -1.91
C SER A 757 -16.67 21.71 -3.00
N ASP A 758 -17.89 21.20 -2.80
CA ASP A 758 -18.58 20.40 -3.81
C ASP A 758 -18.74 21.19 -5.13
N GLN A 759 -18.91 22.52 -5.06
CA GLN A 759 -19.01 23.39 -6.22
C GLN A 759 -17.70 23.49 -7.01
N ASP A 760 -16.56 23.64 -6.33
CA ASP A 760 -15.25 23.70 -6.98
C ASP A 760 -14.90 22.36 -7.62
N MET A 761 -15.21 21.26 -6.93
CA MET A 761 -15.02 19.92 -7.47
C MET A 761 -15.89 19.69 -8.71
N CYS A 762 -17.17 20.05 -8.66
CA CYS A 762 -18.06 19.98 -9.82
C CYS A 762 -17.53 20.80 -10.99
N THR A 763 -17.09 22.04 -10.73
CA THR A 763 -16.52 22.93 -11.78
C THR A 763 -15.29 22.30 -12.44
N ALA A 764 -14.37 21.76 -11.65
CA ALA A 764 -13.19 21.06 -12.19
C ALA A 764 -13.57 19.82 -13.02
N MET A 765 -14.56 19.04 -12.56
CA MET A 765 -15.04 17.88 -13.31
C MET A 765 -15.80 18.26 -14.59
N GLN A 766 -16.53 19.38 -14.63
CA GLN A 766 -17.15 19.89 -15.87
C GLN A 766 -16.10 20.29 -16.89
N GLN A 767 -15.04 20.98 -16.45
CA GLN A 767 -13.94 21.36 -17.33
C GLN A 767 -13.30 20.13 -17.97
N LEU A 768 -12.98 19.10 -17.18
CA LEU A 768 -12.52 17.82 -17.70
C LEU A 768 -13.54 17.22 -18.68
N SER A 769 -14.82 17.15 -18.29
CA SER A 769 -15.87 16.57 -19.14
C SER A 769 -15.97 17.22 -20.53
N ILE A 770 -15.76 18.53 -20.62
CA ILE A 770 -15.77 19.28 -21.88
C ILE A 770 -14.54 18.94 -22.72
N GLN A 771 -13.35 18.85 -22.10
CA GLN A 771 -12.11 18.46 -22.79
C GLN A 771 -12.22 17.05 -23.40
N GLN A 772 -13.00 16.16 -22.78
CA GLN A 772 -13.17 14.77 -23.21
C GLN A 772 -14.19 14.56 -24.32
N GLN A 773 -14.96 15.59 -24.71
CA GLN A 773 -16.06 15.41 -25.66
C GLN A 773 -15.59 14.93 -27.03
N GLU A 774 -16.30 13.94 -27.57
CA GLU A 774 -16.13 13.38 -28.92
C GLU A 774 -14.78 12.68 -29.19
N GLU A 775 -13.95 12.41 -28.18
CA GLU A 775 -12.69 11.69 -28.37
C GLU A 775 -12.89 10.18 -28.62
N PHE A 776 -13.91 9.58 -28.00
CA PHE A 776 -14.18 8.13 -28.03
C PHE A 776 -15.60 7.80 -28.51
N ASP A 777 -15.75 6.65 -29.18
CA ASP A 777 -17.08 6.10 -29.53
C ASP A 777 -17.74 5.47 -28.30
N VAL A 778 -18.56 6.28 -27.61
CA VAL A 778 -19.35 5.87 -26.45
C VAL A 778 -20.33 4.74 -26.80
N ILE A 779 -20.89 4.70 -28.01
CA ILE A 779 -21.82 3.65 -28.44
C ILE A 779 -21.09 2.32 -28.56
N ALA A 780 -19.86 2.32 -29.08
CA ALA A 780 -19.01 1.12 -29.10
C ALA A 780 -18.69 0.63 -27.68
N ALA A 781 -18.38 1.53 -26.74
CA ALA A 781 -18.14 1.17 -25.35
C ALA A 781 -19.38 0.57 -24.66
N LEU A 782 -20.56 1.17 -24.90
CA LEU A 782 -21.85 0.67 -24.41
C LEU A 782 -22.18 -0.72 -24.96
N LYS A 783 -21.84 -0.97 -26.24
CA LYS A 783 -22.02 -2.29 -26.87
C LYS A 783 -21.19 -3.36 -26.15
N GLU A 784 -19.92 -3.09 -25.91
CA GLU A 784 -19.04 -4.01 -25.17
C GLU A 784 -19.54 -4.20 -23.73
N LEU A 785 -20.07 -3.15 -23.10
CA LEU A 785 -20.64 -3.23 -21.75
C LEU A 785 -21.95 -4.05 -21.72
N TYR A 786 -22.78 -3.95 -22.75
CA TYR A 786 -24.05 -4.67 -22.85
C TYR A 786 -23.86 -6.20 -22.98
N ILE A 787 -22.68 -6.67 -23.41
CA ILE A 787 -22.34 -8.11 -23.38
C ILE A 787 -22.48 -8.65 -21.95
N TYR A 788 -22.09 -7.89 -20.92
CA TYR A 788 -22.24 -8.31 -19.53
C TYR A 788 -23.71 -8.31 -19.06
N VAL A 789 -24.54 -7.40 -19.59
CA VAL A 789 -25.99 -7.40 -19.36
C VAL A 789 -26.60 -8.69 -19.91
N THR A 790 -26.27 -9.07 -21.15
CA THR A 790 -26.81 -10.30 -21.76
C THR A 790 -26.32 -11.56 -21.04
N LYS A 791 -25.06 -11.58 -20.58
CA LYS A 791 -24.45 -12.71 -19.88
C LYS A 791 -25.05 -12.95 -18.50
N TYR A 792 -25.40 -11.88 -17.77
CA TYR A 792 -25.89 -11.94 -16.40
C TYR A 792 -27.33 -11.41 -16.26
N ARG A 793 -28.14 -11.58 -17.32
CA ARG A 793 -29.47 -10.98 -17.45
C ARG A 793 -30.38 -11.32 -16.27
N ASP A 794 -30.48 -12.60 -15.93
CA ASP A 794 -31.38 -13.08 -14.87
C ASP A 794 -30.98 -12.48 -13.51
N GLN A 795 -29.69 -12.49 -13.18
CA GLN A 795 -29.20 -11.95 -11.90
C GLN A 795 -29.40 -10.44 -11.79
N ILE A 796 -29.28 -9.72 -12.90
CA ILE A 796 -29.52 -8.26 -12.96
C ILE A 796 -31.02 -7.98 -12.76
N ILE A 797 -31.90 -8.72 -13.43
CA ILE A 797 -33.36 -8.56 -13.27
C ILE A 797 -33.76 -8.86 -11.83
N ASP A 798 -33.27 -9.96 -11.26
CA ASP A 798 -33.55 -10.35 -9.87
C ASP A 798 -33.09 -9.27 -8.89
N SER A 799 -31.87 -8.74 -9.06
CA SER A 799 -31.32 -7.70 -8.18
C SER A 799 -32.09 -6.37 -8.30
N LEU A 800 -32.54 -6.01 -9.50
CA LEU A 800 -33.41 -4.86 -9.73
C LEU A 800 -34.83 -5.07 -9.14
N ASP A 801 -35.31 -6.31 -9.08
CA ASP A 801 -36.59 -6.64 -8.44
C ASP A 801 -36.46 -6.78 -6.91
N MET A 802 -35.26 -6.88 -6.36
CA MET A 802 -35.09 -6.82 -4.91
C MET A 802 -35.02 -5.38 -4.39
N ASP A 803 -34.60 -4.42 -5.21
CA ASP A 803 -34.43 -3.02 -4.80
C ASP A 803 -35.71 -2.18 -4.98
N ILE A 804 -36.15 -1.53 -3.89
CA ILE A 804 -37.39 -0.73 -3.84
C ILE A 804 -37.31 0.50 -4.75
N HIS A 805 -36.14 1.16 -4.81
CA HIS A 805 -35.95 2.36 -5.62
C HIS A 805 -35.93 2.00 -7.11
N ALA A 806 -35.32 0.87 -7.47
CA ALA A 806 -35.31 0.33 -8.83
C ALA A 806 -36.72 0.01 -9.34
N LYS A 807 -37.57 -0.61 -8.51
CA LYS A 807 -38.99 -0.83 -8.85
C LYS A 807 -39.74 0.47 -9.08
N LYS A 808 -39.57 1.45 -8.18
CA LYS A 808 -40.23 2.76 -8.28
C LYS A 808 -39.85 3.51 -9.57
N MET A 809 -38.64 3.29 -10.07
CA MET A 809 -38.15 3.91 -11.31
C MET A 809 -38.41 3.07 -12.57
N HIS A 810 -39.09 1.92 -12.44
CA HIS A 810 -39.39 0.96 -13.50
C HIS A 810 -38.14 0.54 -14.30
N LEU A 811 -37.03 0.28 -13.60
CA LEU A 811 -35.74 0.01 -14.25
C LEU A 811 -35.72 -1.32 -15.03
N ILE A 812 -36.43 -2.35 -14.56
CA ILE A 812 -36.55 -3.64 -15.26
C ILE A 812 -37.19 -3.45 -16.63
N HIS A 813 -38.35 -2.78 -16.67
CA HIS A 813 -39.06 -2.50 -17.92
C HIS A 813 -38.21 -1.66 -18.89
N LYS A 814 -37.43 -0.69 -18.38
CA LYS A 814 -36.49 0.08 -19.20
C LYS A 814 -35.36 -0.79 -19.77
N LEU A 815 -34.84 -1.75 -19.00
CA LEU A 815 -33.82 -2.69 -19.46
C LEU A 815 -34.38 -3.67 -20.50
N GLU A 816 -35.60 -4.15 -20.31
CA GLU A 816 -36.30 -4.99 -21.29
C GLU A 816 -36.58 -4.24 -22.59
N ASN A 817 -36.95 -2.96 -22.52
CA ASN A 817 -37.12 -2.12 -23.71
C ASN A 817 -35.84 -2.02 -24.55
N VAL A 818 -34.65 -1.98 -23.91
CA VAL A 818 -33.36 -2.04 -24.63
C VAL A 818 -33.26 -3.34 -25.42
N ALA A 819 -33.56 -4.49 -24.79
CA ALA A 819 -33.53 -5.79 -25.43
C ALA A 819 -34.55 -5.89 -26.58
N CYS A 820 -35.78 -5.43 -26.38
CA CYS A 820 -36.81 -5.38 -27.43
C CYS A 820 -36.39 -4.53 -28.64
N THR A 821 -35.73 -3.39 -28.39
CA THR A 821 -35.21 -2.51 -29.45
C THR A 821 -34.10 -3.20 -30.25
N LEU A 822 -33.27 -4.04 -29.62
CA LEU A 822 -32.25 -4.85 -30.28
C LEU A 822 -32.84 -6.01 -31.11
N GLU A 823 -33.89 -6.66 -30.60
CA GLU A 823 -34.52 -7.84 -31.21
C GLU A 823 -35.43 -7.53 -32.41
N GLY A 824 -35.76 -6.26 -32.66
CA GLY A 824 -36.63 -5.77 -33.73
C GLY A 824 -36.18 -6.02 -35.18
N GLN A 825 -35.25 -6.96 -35.42
CA GLN A 825 -34.85 -7.46 -36.74
C GLN A 825 -35.40 -8.86 -37.09
N ASN A 826 -36.10 -9.55 -36.18
CA ASN A 826 -36.67 -10.89 -36.49
C ASN A 826 -38.13 -10.86 -36.96
N TYR A 827 -38.73 -9.69 -37.18
CA TYR A 827 -40.12 -9.55 -37.64
C TYR A 827 -40.30 -8.42 -38.66
N LEU A 828 -39.48 -8.41 -39.72
CA LEU A 828 -39.76 -7.66 -40.95
C LEU A 828 -39.45 -8.53 -42.18
#